data_AF-A0A1G7XDB7-F1
#
_entry.id   AF-A0A1G7XDB7-F1
#
_cell.length_a   1.000
_cell.length_b   1.000
_cell.length_c   1.000
_cell.angle_alpha   90.00
_cell.angle_beta   90.00
_cell.angle_gamma   90.00
#
_symmetry.space_group_name_H-M   'P 1'
#
loop_
_entity.id
_entity.type
_entity.pdbx_description
1 polymer ?
#
loop_
_entity_poly.entity_id
_entity_poly.type
_entity_poly.pdbx_seq_one_letter_code
_entity_poly.pdbx_strand_id
1 'polypeptide(L)'
;MDGLLGCELVAHILVPVDGPVPAESVIGPVWEQCVEEYGLRESIADHPTELPADLGEAPEEVPLAARRLSGDGVQDLVLRRMHDVLCLSFVCAPNGPADWPVLHTRWGRVRAACPPSVLGTAEILQARHAAKADPDQLGTPPPLRGLRWSAGVRRQPPELGPFAVWEANPDGADRALVRSRTHRTFAVVAPKEADSQLSRWTWRREDGRAPLLARYLIQAAKLRYEARIVEAADRLEPLRRAVTAAAAELRTQLGAGGSPAAALADLRLLDLRLRSSVRTLGALRRTAGIAATNMERLTLSEEPTGPFAEDLAVARWLQDQLAVDLGYLDDTLAEARDVIEVAAATAMPPSPSRLAMLGSSDRRVLVDALERDPVHLARAATGDLRTEADELVRRAEAEGWITRLVTGAYLADPDGPGLRRLVEAGFLDEERAAGETLKAPAGPVRALVPEPDLLDEVPEAGLERILRSAHAFQNPEVFVAALQRRAGQVCRIRVDGPREWAWGSGMLVGPDLVLTNHHVLDLLFTGEARPSGVKLTFGHRVRADGEVEPGTATGLAAEWRVVDSPPGALDFAVVRLAASPGAAPLVGGRPRGWFDLLAERPAPVAGTPLLVLQHPDGHPLKLAIDTEGVHELGPGSLTYGVNTFDGSSGSPCLNLDLDLVALHRGTVPGGTANRGVPITDIAAHIRACGREDDFTASSS
;
A
#
# COMPACT_ATOMS: atom_id res chain seq x y z
N MET A 1 -1.63 -39.76 -32.08
CA MET A 1 -1.02 -38.45 -32.38
C MET A 1 -0.45 -38.40 -33.78
N ASP A 2 -0.69 -39.42 -34.62
CA ASP A 2 -0.30 -39.39 -36.03
C ASP A 2 -1.21 -38.43 -36.82
N GLY A 3 -0.62 -37.65 -37.73
CA GLY A 3 -1.39 -36.72 -38.57
C GLY A 3 -1.59 -35.31 -37.98
N LEU A 4 -0.73 -34.88 -37.05
CA LEU A 4 -0.65 -33.47 -36.65
C LEU A 4 -0.15 -32.61 -37.82
N LEU A 5 -0.78 -31.44 -37.99
CA LEU A 5 -0.51 -30.48 -39.05
C LEU A 5 -0.18 -29.13 -38.43
N GLY A 6 0.94 -28.52 -38.85
CA GLY A 6 1.38 -27.21 -38.39
C GLY A 6 1.60 -27.17 -36.89
N CYS A 7 2.65 -27.84 -36.41
CA CYS A 7 3.07 -27.76 -35.02
C CYS A 7 3.65 -26.37 -34.72
N GLU A 8 3.10 -25.71 -33.72
CA GLU A 8 3.43 -24.33 -33.35
C GLU A 8 3.66 -24.23 -31.84
N LEU A 9 4.36 -23.18 -31.43
CA LEU A 9 4.53 -22.83 -30.03
C LEU A 9 3.93 -21.46 -29.78
N VAL A 10 3.07 -21.35 -28.77
CA VAL A 10 2.62 -20.08 -28.20
C VAL A 10 3.11 -20.01 -26.77
N ALA A 11 3.57 -18.86 -26.32
CA ALA A 11 4.03 -18.68 -24.95
C ALA A 11 3.57 -17.35 -24.37
N HIS A 12 3.37 -17.35 -23.05
CA HIS A 12 3.02 -16.17 -22.26
C HIS A 12 3.94 -16.07 -21.06
N ILE A 13 4.53 -14.90 -20.84
CA ILE A 13 5.30 -14.55 -19.65
C ILE A 13 4.55 -13.45 -18.92
N LEU A 14 4.25 -13.72 -17.65
CA LEU A 14 3.38 -12.91 -16.82
C LEU A 14 4.21 -12.22 -15.74
N VAL A 15 4.28 -10.90 -15.79
CA VAL A 15 5.10 -10.08 -14.89
C VAL A 15 4.17 -9.12 -14.16
N PRO A 16 4.26 -9.00 -12.82
CA PRO A 16 3.45 -8.02 -12.12
C PRO A 16 3.92 -6.60 -12.50
N VAL A 17 2.98 -5.68 -12.70
CA VAL A 17 3.30 -4.26 -12.94
C VAL A 17 3.95 -3.67 -11.70
N ASP A 18 3.35 -3.92 -10.54
CA ASP A 18 3.86 -3.51 -9.23
C ASP A 18 4.42 -4.73 -8.50
N GLY A 19 5.69 -4.66 -8.11
CA GLY A 19 6.37 -5.75 -7.45
C GLY A 19 7.68 -5.32 -6.79
N PRO A 20 8.34 -6.21 -6.04
CA PRO A 20 9.60 -5.90 -5.34
C PRO A 20 10.75 -5.55 -6.30
N VAL A 21 10.58 -5.85 -7.58
CA VAL A 21 11.52 -5.57 -8.67
C VAL A 21 10.74 -4.81 -9.75
N PRO A 22 11.23 -3.65 -10.24
CA PRO A 22 10.55 -2.89 -11.29
C PRO A 22 10.27 -3.74 -12.53
N ALA A 23 9.06 -3.64 -13.09
CA ALA A 23 8.61 -4.50 -14.19
C ALA A 23 9.49 -4.36 -15.44
N GLU A 24 10.02 -3.16 -15.71
CA GLU A 24 10.95 -2.86 -16.80
C GLU A 24 12.23 -3.70 -16.69
N SER A 25 12.76 -3.83 -15.48
CA SER A 25 13.99 -4.58 -15.22
C SER A 25 13.80 -6.10 -15.34
N VAL A 26 12.55 -6.56 -15.31
CA VAL A 26 12.20 -7.97 -15.55
C VAL A 26 11.89 -8.20 -17.02
N ILE A 27 11.07 -7.35 -17.64
CA ILE A 27 10.59 -7.56 -19.01
C ILE A 27 11.63 -7.24 -20.06
N GLY A 28 12.49 -6.24 -19.83
CA GLY A 28 13.50 -5.78 -20.79
C GLY A 28 14.45 -6.89 -21.21
N PRO A 29 15.16 -7.56 -20.27
CA PRO A 29 16.06 -8.66 -20.61
C PRO A 29 15.36 -9.84 -21.29
N VAL A 30 14.12 -10.15 -20.88
CA VAL A 30 13.33 -11.24 -21.48
C VAL A 30 12.90 -10.88 -22.91
N TRP A 31 12.53 -9.62 -23.15
CA TRP A 31 12.21 -9.09 -24.47
C TRP A 31 13.41 -9.19 -25.41
N GLU A 32 14.58 -8.74 -24.97
CA GLU A 32 15.84 -8.84 -25.74
C GLU A 32 16.20 -10.29 -26.03
N GLN A 33 16.10 -11.18 -25.04
CA GLN A 33 16.36 -12.61 -25.23
C GLN A 33 15.43 -13.24 -26.29
N CYS A 34 14.14 -12.87 -26.32
CA CYS A 34 13.22 -13.30 -27.37
C CYS A 34 13.65 -12.77 -28.75
N VAL A 35 14.01 -11.48 -28.83
CA VAL A 35 14.45 -10.82 -30.06
C VAL A 35 15.70 -11.48 -30.63
N GLU A 36 16.69 -11.77 -29.79
CA GLU A 36 17.95 -12.40 -30.20
C GLU A 36 17.76 -13.87 -30.59
N GLU A 37 17.10 -14.65 -29.74
CA GLU A 37 16.90 -16.09 -29.96
C GLU A 37 16.09 -16.39 -31.23
N TYR A 38 15.12 -15.52 -31.57
CA TYR A 38 14.23 -15.71 -32.71
C TYR A 38 14.47 -14.75 -33.88
N GLY A 39 15.42 -13.81 -33.77
CA GLY A 39 15.76 -12.88 -34.85
C GLY A 39 14.62 -11.93 -35.21
N LEU A 40 13.87 -11.43 -34.21
CA LEU A 40 12.68 -10.59 -34.42
C LEU A 40 13.10 -9.13 -34.69
N ARG A 41 12.98 -8.69 -35.94
CA ARG A 41 13.52 -7.40 -36.42
C ARG A 41 12.48 -6.45 -36.99
N GLU A 42 11.32 -6.95 -37.40
CA GLU A 42 10.27 -6.14 -38.05
C GLU A 42 9.19 -5.70 -37.06
N SER A 43 8.48 -4.64 -37.41
CA SER A 43 7.27 -4.20 -36.69
C SER A 43 6.08 -5.08 -37.06
N ILE A 44 5.18 -5.30 -36.10
CA ILE A 44 3.86 -5.87 -36.37
C ILE A 44 2.88 -4.72 -36.54
N ALA A 45 2.39 -4.51 -37.76
CA ALA A 45 1.59 -3.34 -38.10
C ALA A 45 2.29 -2.01 -37.70
N ASP A 46 1.52 -0.99 -37.30
CA ASP A 46 2.02 0.32 -36.86
C ASP A 46 2.33 0.36 -35.34
N HIS A 47 2.52 -0.79 -34.69
CA HIS A 47 2.85 -0.85 -33.27
C HIS A 47 4.33 -0.50 -33.00
N PRO A 48 4.67 0.10 -31.85
CA PRO A 48 6.06 0.36 -31.49
C PRO A 48 6.91 -0.92 -31.42
N THR A 49 8.17 -0.84 -31.84
CA THR A 49 9.14 -1.96 -31.72
C THR A 49 10.00 -1.88 -30.46
N GLU A 50 9.95 -0.75 -29.75
CA GLU A 50 10.64 -0.50 -28.50
C GLU A 50 9.66 -0.54 -27.33
N LEU A 51 10.15 -0.95 -26.17
CA LEU A 51 9.37 -0.95 -24.94
C LEU A 51 9.12 0.49 -24.46
N PRO A 52 7.92 0.83 -23.96
CA PRO A 52 7.69 2.10 -23.28
C PRO A 52 8.63 2.29 -22.08
N ALA A 53 8.97 3.54 -21.78
CA ALA A 53 9.83 3.88 -20.64
C ALA A 53 9.16 3.65 -19.28
N ASP A 54 7.83 3.79 -19.23
CA ASP A 54 7.00 3.53 -18.05
C ASP A 54 5.92 2.52 -18.43
N LEU A 55 6.06 1.29 -17.91
CA LEU A 55 5.11 0.22 -18.20
C LEU A 55 3.91 0.22 -17.26
N GLY A 56 3.98 0.95 -16.13
CA GLY A 56 2.91 1.07 -15.15
C GLY A 56 1.82 2.04 -15.56
N GLU A 57 2.18 3.14 -16.22
CA GLU A 57 1.22 4.11 -16.78
C GLU A 57 0.75 3.77 -18.20
N ALA A 58 1.28 2.71 -18.79
CA ALA A 58 0.96 2.31 -20.16
C ALA A 58 -0.53 1.95 -20.35
N PRO A 59 -1.11 2.18 -21.55
CA PRO A 59 -2.52 1.89 -21.80
C PRO A 59 -2.86 0.40 -21.67
N GLU A 60 -4.04 0.10 -21.14
CA GLU A 60 -4.49 -1.27 -20.90
C GLU A 60 -5.12 -1.93 -22.15
N GLU A 61 -5.05 -3.26 -22.20
CA GLU A 61 -5.63 -4.14 -23.24
C GLU A 61 -5.18 -3.87 -24.69
N VAL A 62 -4.15 -3.04 -24.90
CA VAL A 62 -3.56 -2.75 -26.22
C VAL A 62 -2.09 -3.24 -26.33
N PRO A 63 -1.61 -3.56 -27.54
CA PRO A 63 -0.19 -3.83 -27.78
C PRO A 63 0.66 -2.59 -27.45
N LEU A 64 1.57 -2.74 -26.48
CA LEU A 64 2.52 -1.70 -26.06
C LEU A 64 3.76 -1.69 -26.94
N ALA A 65 4.25 -2.88 -27.25
CA ALA A 65 5.35 -3.11 -28.17
C ALA A 65 5.14 -4.43 -28.90
N ALA A 66 5.56 -4.50 -30.15
CA ALA A 66 5.44 -5.71 -30.96
C ALA A 66 6.61 -5.88 -31.94
N ARG A 67 7.08 -7.11 -32.13
CA ARG A 67 8.15 -7.46 -33.08
C ARG A 67 7.88 -8.77 -33.80
N ARG A 68 8.37 -8.87 -35.04
CA ARG A 68 8.19 -10.01 -35.94
C ARG A 68 9.49 -10.47 -36.60
N LEU A 69 9.58 -11.75 -36.94
CA LEU A 69 10.65 -12.31 -37.79
C LEU A 69 10.58 -11.75 -39.22
N SER A 70 11.74 -11.41 -39.78
CA SER A 70 11.86 -11.06 -41.19
C SER A 70 11.70 -12.27 -42.12
N GLY A 71 10.77 -12.19 -43.07
CA GLY A 71 10.60 -13.17 -44.14
C GLY A 71 9.47 -14.19 -43.89
N ASP A 72 9.75 -15.45 -44.25
CA ASP A 72 8.77 -16.52 -44.36
C ASP A 72 8.56 -17.25 -43.01
N GLY A 73 7.34 -17.17 -42.46
CA GLY A 73 6.93 -17.82 -41.21
C GLY A 73 6.16 -16.87 -40.29
N VAL A 74 5.43 -17.40 -39.29
CA VAL A 74 4.75 -16.55 -38.30
C VAL A 74 5.51 -16.64 -36.98
N GLN A 75 6.33 -15.64 -36.69
CA GLN A 75 6.95 -15.47 -35.38
C GLN A 75 6.75 -14.04 -34.92
N ASP A 76 5.90 -13.88 -33.91
CA ASP A 76 5.44 -12.59 -33.43
C ASP A 76 5.60 -12.53 -31.91
N LEU A 77 6.08 -11.40 -31.42
CA LEU A 77 6.22 -11.06 -30.01
C LEU A 77 5.39 -9.81 -29.73
N VAL A 78 4.55 -9.85 -28.71
CA VAL A 78 3.66 -8.74 -28.36
C VAL A 78 3.61 -8.57 -26.85
N LEU A 79 3.91 -7.37 -26.36
CA LEU A 79 3.71 -6.99 -24.96
C LEU A 79 2.37 -6.26 -24.80
N ARG A 80 1.62 -6.61 -23.75
CA ARG A 80 0.38 -5.91 -23.35
C ARG A 80 0.38 -5.67 -21.84
N ARG A 81 -0.26 -4.60 -21.41
CA ARG A 81 -0.66 -4.43 -20.01
C ARG A 81 -2.12 -4.85 -19.83
N MET A 82 -2.37 -5.61 -18.77
CA MET A 82 -3.68 -6.10 -18.38
C MET A 82 -3.87 -5.85 -16.89
N HIS A 83 -4.49 -4.72 -16.55
CA HIS A 83 -4.56 -4.22 -15.19
C HIS A 83 -3.16 -4.10 -14.55
N ASP A 84 -2.92 -4.89 -13.51
CA ASP A 84 -1.70 -5.02 -12.70
C ASP A 84 -0.71 -6.07 -13.23
N VAL A 85 -0.90 -6.61 -14.44
CA VAL A 85 -0.01 -7.61 -15.03
C VAL A 85 0.41 -7.23 -16.45
N LEU A 86 1.71 -7.28 -16.70
CA LEU A 86 2.29 -7.29 -18.04
C LEU A 86 2.28 -8.71 -18.59
N CYS A 87 1.76 -8.86 -19.80
CA CYS A 87 1.66 -10.12 -20.52
C CYS A 87 2.48 -10.03 -21.81
N LEU A 88 3.67 -10.64 -21.79
CA LEU A 88 4.49 -10.82 -23.00
C LEU A 88 4.08 -12.13 -23.67
N SER A 89 3.50 -12.02 -24.85
CA SER A 89 3.03 -13.15 -25.64
C SER A 89 3.92 -13.35 -26.85
N PHE A 90 4.29 -14.60 -27.11
CA PHE A 90 5.10 -15.01 -28.25
C PHE A 90 4.42 -16.14 -29.02
N VAL A 91 4.51 -16.14 -30.35
CA VAL A 91 4.18 -17.30 -31.19
C VAL A 91 5.36 -17.65 -32.09
N CYS A 92 5.53 -18.94 -32.34
CA CYS A 92 6.44 -19.48 -33.34
C CYS A 92 5.74 -20.59 -34.13
N ALA A 93 5.41 -20.27 -35.38
CA ALA A 93 4.95 -21.19 -36.41
C ALA A 93 6.00 -21.27 -37.53
N PRO A 94 6.89 -22.27 -37.50
CA PRO A 94 7.93 -22.42 -38.53
C PRO A 94 7.35 -22.75 -39.90
N ASN A 95 7.96 -22.21 -40.96
CA ASN A 95 7.67 -22.64 -42.33
C ASN A 95 8.39 -23.97 -42.61
N GLY A 96 7.72 -25.08 -42.33
CA GLY A 96 8.23 -26.43 -42.56
C GLY A 96 7.80 -27.43 -41.49
N PRO A 97 8.27 -28.70 -41.56
CA PRO A 97 8.00 -29.68 -40.52
C PRO A 97 8.64 -29.21 -39.20
N ALA A 98 7.80 -28.98 -38.20
CA ALA A 98 8.21 -28.63 -36.85
C ALA A 98 7.79 -29.73 -35.87
N ASP A 99 8.62 -29.98 -34.88
CA ASP A 99 8.35 -30.96 -33.84
C ASP A 99 8.32 -30.28 -32.46
N TRP A 100 7.34 -30.63 -31.64
CA TRP A 100 7.11 -30.01 -30.35
C TRP A 100 8.31 -30.10 -29.38
N PRO A 101 9.04 -31.23 -29.26
CA PRO A 101 10.25 -31.29 -28.45
C PRO A 101 11.35 -30.31 -28.90
N VAL A 102 11.46 -30.03 -30.20
CA VAL A 102 12.43 -29.05 -30.73
C VAL A 102 12.01 -27.64 -30.35
N LEU A 103 10.73 -27.30 -30.55
CA LEU A 103 10.17 -26.02 -30.15
C LEU A 103 10.29 -25.79 -28.63
N HIS A 104 9.95 -26.79 -27.83
CA HIS A 104 10.07 -26.77 -26.37
C HIS A 104 11.52 -26.56 -25.90
N THR A 105 12.47 -27.27 -26.52
CA THR A 105 13.89 -27.13 -26.18
C THR A 105 14.40 -25.73 -26.51
N ARG A 106 13.97 -25.16 -27.65
CA ARG A 106 14.34 -23.80 -28.05
C ARG A 106 13.74 -22.75 -27.12
N TRP A 107 12.44 -22.81 -26.84
CA TRP A 107 11.79 -21.89 -25.90
C TRP A 107 12.34 -22.00 -24.48
N GLY A 108 12.79 -23.19 -24.07
CA GLY A 108 13.49 -23.42 -22.82
C GLY A 108 14.68 -22.49 -22.56
N ARG A 109 15.34 -21.96 -23.61
CA ARG A 109 16.43 -20.97 -23.47
C ARG A 109 15.93 -19.60 -23.02
N VAL A 110 14.82 -19.11 -23.60
CA VAL A 110 14.15 -17.87 -23.17
C VAL A 110 13.60 -18.04 -21.75
N ARG A 111 12.94 -19.16 -21.49
CA ARG A 111 12.39 -19.47 -20.17
C ARG A 111 13.46 -19.48 -19.08
N ALA A 112 14.65 -20.00 -19.36
CA ALA A 112 15.76 -20.03 -18.40
C ALA A 112 16.28 -18.64 -18.02
N ALA A 113 16.04 -17.61 -18.86
CA ALA A 113 16.38 -16.22 -18.56
C ALA A 113 15.31 -15.50 -17.71
N CYS A 114 14.15 -16.12 -17.45
CA CYS A 114 13.10 -15.50 -16.64
C CYS A 114 13.49 -15.48 -15.15
N PRO A 115 13.49 -14.31 -14.48
CA PRO A 115 13.83 -14.23 -13.07
C PRO A 115 12.72 -14.82 -12.18
N PRO A 116 13.01 -15.15 -10.90
CA PRO A 116 12.00 -15.65 -9.96
C PRO A 116 10.84 -14.67 -9.66
N SER A 117 10.98 -13.39 -10.02
CA SER A 117 9.96 -12.34 -9.82
C SER A 117 8.79 -12.42 -10.80
N VAL A 118 8.86 -13.26 -11.84
CA VAL A 118 7.70 -13.47 -12.73
C VAL A 118 6.57 -14.17 -11.97
N LEU A 119 5.32 -13.75 -12.19
CA LEU A 119 4.14 -14.40 -11.60
C LEU A 119 4.03 -15.86 -12.09
N GLY A 120 4.28 -16.04 -13.38
CA GLY A 120 4.32 -17.34 -14.03
C GLY A 120 4.62 -17.27 -15.52
N THR A 121 4.86 -18.44 -16.10
CA THR A 121 5.07 -18.62 -17.53
C THR A 121 4.23 -19.78 -18.03
N ALA A 122 3.67 -19.63 -19.23
CA ALA A 122 2.92 -20.69 -19.89
C ALA A 122 3.48 -20.90 -21.29
N GLU A 123 3.68 -22.16 -21.65
CA GLU A 123 4.06 -22.62 -22.97
C GLU A 123 2.95 -23.52 -23.49
N ILE A 124 2.52 -23.30 -24.73
CA ILE A 124 1.41 -23.99 -25.37
C ILE A 124 1.92 -24.54 -26.69
N LEU A 125 2.12 -25.85 -26.74
CA LEU A 125 2.49 -26.59 -27.92
C LEU A 125 1.19 -26.95 -28.66
N GLN A 126 0.91 -26.27 -29.77
CA GLN A 126 -0.36 -26.44 -30.48
C GLN A 126 -0.19 -27.05 -31.86
N ALA A 127 -1.25 -27.71 -32.35
CA ALA A 127 -1.31 -28.26 -33.69
C ALA A 127 -2.76 -28.48 -34.15
N ARG A 128 -2.95 -28.64 -35.45
CA ARG A 128 -4.22 -29.07 -36.04
C ARG A 128 -4.21 -30.57 -36.31
N HIS A 129 -5.39 -31.19 -36.35
CA HIS A 129 -5.56 -32.58 -36.76
C HIS A 129 -6.69 -32.69 -37.81
N ALA A 130 -6.49 -33.53 -38.83
CA ALA A 130 -7.35 -33.59 -40.01
C ALA A 130 -8.81 -34.07 -39.78
N ALA A 131 -9.19 -34.49 -38.57
CA ALA A 131 -10.53 -35.03 -38.28
C ALA A 131 -10.88 -35.20 -36.78
N LYS A 132 -9.98 -34.88 -35.83
CA LYS A 132 -10.13 -35.27 -34.41
C LYS A 132 -9.81 -34.11 -33.46
N ALA A 133 -10.72 -33.85 -32.53
CA ALA A 133 -10.53 -32.93 -31.39
C ALA A 133 -10.63 -33.64 -30.04
N ASP A 134 -10.91 -34.95 -30.07
CA ASP A 134 -11.17 -35.72 -28.87
C ASP A 134 -9.87 -36.33 -28.34
N PRO A 135 -9.44 -36.04 -27.10
CA PRO A 135 -8.20 -36.55 -26.56
C PRO A 135 -8.09 -38.09 -26.62
N ASP A 136 -9.20 -38.80 -26.38
CA ASP A 136 -9.22 -40.26 -26.36
C ASP A 136 -8.95 -40.85 -27.74
N GLN A 137 -9.29 -40.10 -28.80
CA GLN A 137 -9.05 -40.50 -30.18
C GLN A 137 -7.68 -40.05 -30.70
N LEU A 138 -7.06 -39.07 -30.04
CA LEU A 138 -5.76 -38.49 -30.39
C LEU A 138 -4.60 -39.23 -29.69
N GLY A 139 -4.82 -39.82 -28.51
CA GLY A 139 -3.77 -40.46 -27.72
C GLY A 139 -2.84 -39.46 -27.04
N THR A 140 -1.82 -39.94 -26.33
CA THR A 140 -0.91 -39.08 -25.54
C THR A 140 0.01 -38.24 -26.42
N PRO A 141 0.24 -36.95 -26.09
CA PRO A 141 1.22 -36.12 -26.79
C PRO A 141 2.65 -36.68 -26.79
N PRO A 142 3.50 -36.28 -27.76
CA PRO A 142 4.92 -36.62 -27.78
C PRO A 142 5.60 -36.35 -26.42
N PRO A 143 6.47 -37.26 -25.94
CA PRO A 143 7.11 -37.09 -24.64
C PRO A 143 8.08 -35.89 -24.67
N LEU A 144 8.07 -35.13 -23.58
CA LEU A 144 9.05 -34.07 -23.31
C LEU A 144 9.96 -34.52 -22.18
N ARG A 145 11.25 -34.20 -22.27
CA ARG A 145 12.26 -34.68 -21.31
C ARG A 145 11.94 -34.16 -19.90
N GLY A 146 11.79 -35.08 -18.94
CA GLY A 146 11.56 -34.77 -17.52
C GLY A 146 10.12 -34.33 -17.20
N LEU A 147 9.18 -34.48 -18.15
CA LEU A 147 7.79 -34.11 -17.99
C LEU A 147 6.87 -35.28 -18.33
N ARG A 148 5.73 -35.36 -17.64
CA ARG A 148 4.63 -36.29 -17.92
C ARG A 148 3.36 -35.54 -18.22
N TRP A 149 2.70 -35.94 -19.30
CA TRP A 149 1.39 -35.43 -19.66
C TRP A 149 0.30 -35.93 -18.71
N SER A 150 -0.58 -35.02 -18.31
CA SER A 150 -1.84 -35.33 -17.66
C SER A 150 -2.74 -36.15 -18.58
N ALA A 151 -3.86 -36.68 -18.05
CA ALA A 151 -4.95 -37.12 -18.89
C ALA A 151 -5.44 -35.93 -19.76
N GLY A 152 -5.73 -36.21 -21.03
CA GLY A 152 -6.24 -35.22 -21.95
C GLY A 152 -7.68 -34.87 -21.62
N VAL A 153 -8.05 -33.61 -21.81
CA VAL A 153 -9.43 -33.15 -21.59
C VAL A 153 -9.97 -32.52 -22.85
N ARG A 154 -11.20 -32.89 -23.19
CA ARG A 154 -11.94 -32.25 -24.27
C ARG A 154 -12.52 -30.93 -23.76
N ARG A 155 -12.39 -29.88 -24.55
CA ARG A 155 -13.00 -28.57 -24.34
C ARG A 155 -13.88 -28.26 -25.52
N GLN A 156 -15.01 -27.62 -25.30
CA GLN A 156 -15.89 -27.20 -26.38
C GLN A 156 -16.56 -25.87 -26.01
N PRO A 157 -15.79 -24.75 -26.00
CA PRO A 157 -16.37 -23.45 -25.75
C PRO A 157 -17.47 -23.17 -26.78
N PRO A 158 -18.65 -22.62 -26.38
CA PRO A 158 -19.79 -22.42 -27.27
C PRO A 158 -19.46 -21.64 -28.55
N GLU A 159 -18.46 -20.75 -28.49
CA GLU A 159 -18.03 -19.89 -29.61
C GLU A 159 -16.73 -20.34 -30.32
N LEU A 160 -16.01 -21.35 -29.80
CA LEU A 160 -14.66 -21.71 -30.29
C LEU A 160 -14.55 -23.16 -30.79
N GLY A 161 -15.54 -24.02 -30.54
CA GLY A 161 -15.51 -25.41 -31.03
C GLY A 161 -14.58 -26.32 -30.21
N PRO A 162 -14.42 -27.59 -30.60
CA PRO A 162 -13.78 -28.57 -29.74
C PRO A 162 -12.24 -28.53 -29.79
N PHE A 163 -11.59 -28.64 -28.63
CA PHE A 163 -10.14 -28.76 -28.46
C PHE A 163 -9.82 -29.95 -27.54
N ALA A 164 -8.68 -30.60 -27.77
CA ALA A 164 -8.06 -31.50 -26.81
C ALA A 164 -6.90 -30.80 -26.12
N VAL A 165 -6.87 -30.82 -24.79
CA VAL A 165 -5.85 -30.15 -23.99
C VAL A 165 -5.20 -31.10 -23.01
N TRP A 166 -3.88 -31.06 -22.91
CA TRP A 166 -3.07 -31.74 -21.91
C TRP A 166 -2.19 -30.72 -21.20
N GLU A 167 -1.85 -30.96 -19.93
CA GLU A 167 -0.81 -30.22 -19.23
C GLU A 167 0.31 -31.17 -18.82
N ALA A 168 1.56 -30.74 -18.98
CA ALA A 168 2.73 -31.48 -18.55
C ALA A 168 3.11 -31.09 -17.12
N ASN A 169 3.36 -32.09 -16.28
CA ASN A 169 3.88 -31.92 -14.93
C ASN A 169 5.30 -32.51 -14.82
N PRO A 170 6.16 -32.00 -13.93
CA PRO A 170 7.45 -32.63 -13.66
C PRO A 170 7.31 -34.10 -13.27
N ASP A 171 8.25 -34.93 -13.72
CA ASP A 171 8.31 -36.34 -13.33
C ASP A 171 8.35 -36.49 -11.79
N GLY A 172 7.37 -37.17 -11.23
CA GLY A 172 7.27 -37.39 -9.77
C GLY A 172 6.75 -36.18 -8.97
N ALA A 173 6.18 -35.16 -9.62
CA ALA A 173 5.60 -34.02 -8.93
C ALA A 173 4.50 -34.43 -7.95
N ASP A 174 4.57 -33.93 -6.72
CA ASP A 174 3.52 -34.07 -5.73
C ASP A 174 2.47 -32.96 -5.86
N ARG A 175 1.40 -33.03 -5.05
CA ARG A 175 0.33 -32.03 -5.06
C ARG A 175 0.79 -30.63 -4.63
N ALA A 176 1.84 -30.49 -3.83
CA ALA A 176 2.33 -29.18 -3.37
C ALA A 176 3.13 -28.47 -4.46
N LEU A 177 4.04 -29.20 -5.13
CA LEU A 177 4.80 -28.70 -6.26
C LEU A 177 3.87 -28.30 -7.41
N VAL A 178 2.85 -29.12 -7.68
CA VAL A 178 1.81 -28.81 -8.65
C VAL A 178 1.09 -27.51 -8.24
N ARG A 179 0.64 -27.36 -6.99
CA ARG A 179 -0.05 -26.13 -6.54
C ARG A 179 0.79 -24.86 -6.67
N SER A 180 2.09 -24.93 -6.41
CA SER A 180 2.99 -23.77 -6.36
C SER A 180 3.74 -23.50 -7.68
N ARG A 181 3.59 -24.33 -8.72
CA ARG A 181 4.35 -24.24 -9.97
C ARG A 181 4.22 -22.85 -10.63
N THR A 182 5.34 -22.35 -11.11
CA THR A 182 5.46 -21.06 -11.83
C THR A 182 5.48 -21.26 -13.34
N HIS A 183 5.92 -22.43 -13.83
CA HIS A 183 5.96 -22.77 -15.24
C HIS A 183 4.93 -23.84 -15.58
N ARG A 184 4.20 -23.64 -16.68
CA ARG A 184 3.20 -24.56 -17.19
C ARG A 184 3.47 -24.84 -18.67
N THR A 185 3.39 -26.12 -19.05
CA THR A 185 3.50 -26.54 -20.46
C THR A 185 2.22 -27.27 -20.85
N PHE A 186 1.58 -26.84 -21.92
CA PHE A 186 0.35 -27.41 -22.45
C PHE A 186 0.59 -28.01 -23.82
N ALA A 187 -0.20 -29.03 -24.17
CA ALA A 187 -0.42 -29.43 -25.54
C ALA A 187 -1.87 -29.14 -25.91
N VAL A 188 -2.12 -28.54 -27.07
CA VAL A 188 -3.46 -28.19 -27.54
C VAL A 188 -3.64 -28.67 -28.98
N VAL A 189 -4.65 -29.51 -29.22
CA VAL A 189 -4.96 -29.99 -30.57
C VAL A 189 -6.39 -29.62 -30.94
N ALA A 190 -6.56 -29.01 -32.11
CA ALA A 190 -7.86 -28.65 -32.67
C ALA A 190 -8.11 -29.37 -34.01
N PRO A 191 -9.37 -29.52 -34.45
CA PRO A 191 -9.68 -29.84 -35.84
C PRO A 191 -9.03 -28.83 -36.78
N LYS A 192 -8.63 -29.28 -37.97
CA LYS A 192 -8.06 -28.41 -39.01
C LYS A 192 -8.99 -27.25 -39.37
N GLU A 193 -10.29 -27.46 -39.29
CA GLU A 193 -11.34 -26.49 -39.59
C GLU A 193 -11.45 -25.39 -38.52
N ALA A 194 -10.90 -25.63 -37.32
CA ALA A 194 -10.99 -24.75 -36.16
C ALA A 194 -9.74 -23.86 -35.96
N ASP A 195 -8.92 -23.66 -36.99
CA ASP A 195 -7.65 -22.93 -36.92
C ASP A 195 -7.80 -21.49 -36.38
N SER A 196 -8.82 -20.78 -36.87
CA SER A 196 -9.11 -19.42 -36.42
C SER A 196 -9.53 -19.37 -34.95
N GLN A 197 -10.29 -20.36 -34.49
CA GLN A 197 -10.76 -20.48 -33.13
C GLN A 197 -9.63 -20.88 -32.18
N LEU A 198 -8.75 -21.79 -32.62
CA LEU A 198 -7.53 -22.14 -31.89
C LEU A 198 -6.67 -20.89 -31.65
N SER A 199 -6.39 -20.13 -32.72
CA SER A 199 -5.63 -18.88 -32.63
C SER A 199 -6.32 -17.84 -31.74
N ARG A 200 -7.65 -17.69 -31.83
CA ARG A 200 -8.44 -16.79 -30.95
C ARG A 200 -8.34 -17.16 -29.48
N TRP A 201 -8.20 -18.46 -29.19
CA TRP A 201 -8.11 -18.97 -27.84
C TRP A 201 -6.70 -18.84 -27.26
N THR A 202 -5.66 -19.17 -28.03
CA THR A 202 -4.28 -19.28 -27.56
C THR A 202 -3.39 -18.08 -27.91
N TRP A 203 -3.55 -17.47 -29.08
CA TRP A 203 -2.57 -16.52 -29.64
C TRP A 203 -3.07 -15.10 -29.90
N ARG A 204 -4.10 -14.93 -30.73
CA ARG A 204 -4.53 -13.60 -31.18
C ARG A 204 -6.02 -13.53 -31.43
N ARG A 205 -6.65 -12.47 -30.91
CA ARG A 205 -8.03 -12.09 -31.21
C ARG A 205 -8.08 -10.98 -32.26
N GLU A 206 -9.19 -10.94 -32.99
CA GLU A 206 -9.47 -9.92 -34.02
C GLU A 206 -9.60 -8.52 -33.43
N ASP A 207 -10.09 -8.41 -32.19
CA ASP A 207 -10.26 -7.15 -31.46
C ASP A 207 -8.98 -6.63 -30.77
N GLY A 208 -7.83 -7.25 -31.04
CA GLY A 208 -6.52 -6.85 -30.50
C GLY A 208 -6.27 -7.22 -29.03
N ARG A 209 -7.32 -7.64 -28.31
CA ARG A 209 -7.24 -8.05 -26.90
C ARG A 209 -6.44 -9.34 -26.72
N ALA A 210 -5.99 -9.56 -25.49
CA ALA A 210 -5.29 -10.80 -25.12
C ALA A 210 -6.18 -12.04 -25.34
N PRO A 211 -5.59 -13.18 -25.75
CA PRO A 211 -6.30 -14.44 -25.93
C PRO A 211 -7.01 -14.90 -24.66
N LEU A 212 -8.10 -15.64 -24.83
CA LEU A 212 -8.91 -16.09 -23.69
C LEU A 212 -8.12 -17.00 -22.74
N LEU A 213 -7.26 -17.88 -23.28
CA LEU A 213 -6.39 -18.71 -22.44
C LEU A 213 -5.35 -17.88 -21.70
N ALA A 214 -4.78 -16.84 -22.32
CA ALA A 214 -3.87 -15.92 -21.62
C ALA A 214 -4.55 -15.19 -20.46
N ARG A 215 -5.79 -14.70 -20.66
CA ARG A 215 -6.60 -14.08 -19.58
C ARG A 215 -6.83 -15.05 -18.43
N TYR A 216 -7.14 -16.30 -18.75
CA TYR A 216 -7.32 -17.36 -17.76
C TYR A 216 -6.02 -17.63 -16.99
N LEU A 217 -4.90 -17.79 -17.71
CA LEU A 217 -3.59 -18.09 -17.13
C LEU A 217 -3.08 -16.97 -16.21
N ILE A 218 -3.45 -15.71 -16.47
CA ILE A 218 -3.17 -14.59 -15.55
C ILE A 218 -3.84 -14.82 -14.19
N GLN A 219 -5.13 -15.16 -14.18
CA GLN A 219 -5.86 -15.43 -12.93
C GLN A 219 -5.24 -16.62 -12.19
N ALA A 220 -4.92 -17.70 -12.92
CA ALA A 220 -4.26 -18.87 -12.36
C ALA A 220 -2.86 -18.54 -11.79
N ALA A 221 -2.06 -17.73 -12.47
CA ALA A 221 -0.73 -17.34 -12.00
C ALA A 221 -0.77 -16.50 -10.72
N LYS A 222 -1.73 -15.57 -10.60
CA LYS A 222 -1.96 -14.80 -9.37
C LYS A 222 -2.34 -15.69 -8.20
N LEU A 223 -3.29 -16.60 -8.39
CA LEU A 223 -3.70 -17.57 -7.36
C LEU A 223 -2.53 -18.44 -6.89
N ARG A 224 -1.67 -18.88 -7.81
CA ARG A 224 -0.49 -19.68 -7.48
C ARG A 224 0.57 -18.87 -6.75
N TYR A 225 0.72 -17.59 -7.08
CA TYR A 225 1.56 -16.67 -6.34
C TYR A 225 1.07 -16.47 -4.90
N GLU A 226 -0.22 -16.21 -4.72
CA GLU A 226 -0.82 -16.09 -3.38
C GLU A 226 -0.69 -17.40 -2.59
N ALA A 227 -0.95 -18.55 -3.22
CA ALA A 227 -0.77 -19.85 -2.60
C ALA A 227 0.67 -20.07 -2.11
N ARG A 228 1.69 -19.67 -2.90
CA ARG A 228 3.10 -19.72 -2.46
C ARG A 228 3.36 -18.85 -1.23
N ILE A 229 2.78 -17.65 -1.19
CA ILE A 229 2.94 -16.75 -0.04
C ILE A 229 2.33 -17.39 1.22
N VAL A 230 1.14 -17.98 1.10
CA VAL A 230 0.45 -18.62 2.22
C VAL A 230 1.17 -19.89 2.67
N GLU A 231 1.60 -20.75 1.75
CA GLU A 231 2.34 -21.99 2.09
C GLU A 231 3.71 -21.70 2.72
N ALA A 232 4.39 -20.63 2.30
CA ALA A 232 5.68 -20.23 2.87
C ALA A 232 5.56 -19.51 4.23
N ALA A 233 4.34 -19.22 4.70
CA ALA A 233 4.10 -18.33 5.82
C ALA A 233 3.62 -19.08 7.07
N ASP A 234 4.53 -19.40 8.00
CA ASP A 234 4.17 -19.70 9.40
C ASP A 234 4.00 -18.40 10.22
N ARG A 235 3.24 -17.44 9.67
CA ARG A 235 3.32 -16.02 10.08
C ARG A 235 2.37 -15.62 11.19
N LEU A 236 1.25 -16.31 11.32
CA LEU A 236 0.16 -15.89 12.21
C LEU A 236 0.29 -16.45 13.61
N GLU A 237 0.90 -17.62 13.72
CA GLU A 237 1.02 -18.34 14.98
C GLU A 237 1.87 -17.58 16.03
N PRO A 238 3.01 -16.93 15.68
CA PRO A 238 3.71 -16.05 16.62
C PRO A 238 2.87 -14.86 17.10
N LEU A 239 2.07 -14.26 16.21
CA LEU A 239 1.19 -13.14 16.56
C LEU A 239 0.09 -13.58 17.51
N ARG A 240 -0.56 -14.71 17.23
CA ARG A 240 -1.59 -15.30 18.09
C ARG A 240 -1.05 -15.60 19.48
N ARG A 241 0.10 -16.28 19.57
CA ARG A 241 0.76 -16.55 20.85
C ARG A 241 1.08 -15.28 21.64
N ALA A 242 1.54 -14.23 20.96
CA ALA A 242 1.81 -12.95 21.60
C ALA A 242 0.53 -12.31 22.17
N VAL A 243 -0.57 -12.32 21.42
CA VAL A 243 -1.87 -11.79 21.86
C VAL A 243 -2.38 -12.59 23.07
N THR A 244 -2.40 -13.91 22.99
CA THR A 244 -2.85 -14.77 24.09
C THR A 244 -2.00 -14.59 25.35
N ALA A 245 -0.68 -14.46 25.21
CA ALA A 245 0.21 -14.21 26.34
C ALA A 245 -0.05 -12.84 26.99
N ALA A 246 -0.18 -11.78 26.19
CA ALA A 246 -0.49 -10.44 26.69
C ALA A 246 -1.86 -10.37 27.38
N ALA A 247 -2.87 -11.06 26.83
CA ALA A 247 -4.20 -11.17 27.42
C ALA A 247 -4.19 -11.93 28.76
N ALA A 248 -3.38 -12.98 28.88
CA ALA A 248 -3.22 -13.73 30.13
C ALA A 248 -2.49 -12.91 31.20
N GLU A 249 -1.46 -12.16 30.81
CA GLU A 249 -0.73 -11.26 31.71
C GLU A 249 -1.66 -10.18 32.27
N LEU A 250 -2.43 -9.52 31.40
CA LEU A 250 -3.39 -8.50 31.80
C LEU A 250 -4.45 -9.05 32.77
N ARG A 251 -5.01 -10.24 32.50
CA ARG A 251 -5.93 -10.91 33.44
C ARG A 251 -5.29 -11.15 34.81
N THR A 252 -4.03 -11.57 34.83
CA THR A 252 -3.29 -11.83 36.07
C THR A 252 -3.12 -10.55 36.89
N GLN A 253 -2.78 -9.43 36.25
CA GLN A 253 -2.62 -8.15 36.92
C GLN A 253 -3.95 -7.58 37.45
N LEU A 254 -5.04 -7.73 36.70
CA LEU A 254 -6.39 -7.36 37.14
C LEU A 254 -6.81 -8.15 38.38
N GLY A 255 -6.54 -9.46 38.41
CA GLY A 255 -6.83 -10.31 39.57
C GLY A 255 -5.99 -10.01 40.80
N ALA A 256 -4.78 -9.47 40.62
CA ALA A 256 -3.87 -9.10 41.70
C ALA A 256 -4.09 -7.67 42.24
N GLY A 257 -4.98 -6.87 41.64
CA GLY A 257 -5.22 -5.47 42.02
C GLY A 257 -4.07 -4.51 41.69
N GLY A 258 -3.20 -4.87 40.73
CA GLY A 258 -2.10 -4.03 40.24
C GLY A 258 -2.56 -2.94 39.28
N SER A 259 -1.64 -2.08 38.81
CA SER A 259 -1.92 -1.12 37.73
C SER A 259 -1.77 -1.80 36.36
N PRO A 260 -2.86 -2.01 35.59
CA PRO A 260 -2.81 -2.79 34.35
C PRO A 260 -2.36 -1.96 33.13
N ALA A 261 -1.96 -0.70 33.30
CA ALA A 261 -1.84 0.27 32.20
C ALA A 261 -0.86 -0.17 31.09
N ALA A 262 0.31 -0.70 31.46
CA ALA A 262 1.31 -1.16 30.50
C ALA A 262 0.85 -2.43 29.75
N ALA A 263 0.34 -3.44 30.48
CA ALA A 263 -0.17 -4.67 29.88
C ALA A 263 -1.39 -4.41 28.97
N LEU A 264 -2.24 -3.44 29.32
CA LEU A 264 -3.36 -2.99 28.50
C LEU A 264 -2.90 -2.30 27.21
N ALA A 265 -1.88 -1.43 27.28
CA ALA A 265 -1.31 -0.78 26.10
C ALA A 265 -0.68 -1.80 25.13
N ASP A 266 0.08 -2.77 25.65
CA ASP A 266 0.68 -3.84 24.86
C ASP A 266 -0.37 -4.70 24.15
N LEU A 267 -1.43 -5.09 24.87
CA LEU A 267 -2.52 -5.87 24.27
C LEU A 267 -3.29 -5.07 23.20
N ARG A 268 -3.49 -3.76 23.39
CA ARG A 268 -4.11 -2.87 22.36
C ARG A 268 -3.27 -2.79 21.09
N LEU A 269 -1.95 -2.67 21.20
CA LEU A 269 -1.06 -2.66 20.03
C LEU A 269 -1.11 -4.00 19.27
N LEU A 270 -1.17 -5.11 19.99
CA LEU A 270 -1.30 -6.44 19.39
C LEU A 270 -2.70 -6.65 18.76
N ASP A 271 -3.78 -6.15 19.35
CA ASP A 271 -5.13 -6.13 18.78
C ASP A 271 -5.17 -5.36 17.44
N LEU A 272 -4.50 -4.21 17.33
CA LEU A 272 -4.40 -3.46 16.08
C LEU A 272 -3.70 -4.27 14.97
N ARG A 273 -2.57 -4.92 15.30
CA ARG A 273 -1.85 -5.79 14.36
C ARG A 273 -2.70 -7.00 13.94
N LEU A 274 -3.44 -7.57 14.87
CA LEU A 274 -4.36 -8.69 14.63
C LEU A 274 -5.48 -8.27 13.68
N ARG A 275 -6.15 -7.13 13.93
CA ARG A 275 -7.20 -6.58 13.06
C ARG A 275 -6.67 -6.26 11.66
N SER A 276 -5.45 -5.73 11.55
CA SER A 276 -4.82 -5.50 10.25
C SER A 276 -4.60 -6.80 9.50
N SER A 277 -4.16 -7.85 10.19
CA SER A 277 -3.94 -9.18 9.60
C SER A 277 -5.26 -9.80 9.13
N VAL A 278 -6.33 -9.71 9.93
CA VAL A 278 -7.69 -10.13 9.55
C VAL A 278 -8.14 -9.43 8.27
N ARG A 279 -7.99 -8.09 8.18
CA ARG A 279 -8.35 -7.34 6.97
C ARG A 279 -7.56 -7.79 5.74
N THR A 280 -6.25 -7.96 5.87
CA THR A 280 -5.37 -8.39 4.77
C THR A 280 -5.74 -9.79 4.28
N LEU A 281 -5.90 -10.76 5.18
CA LEU A 281 -6.29 -12.13 4.80
C LEU A 281 -7.71 -12.17 4.23
N GLY A 282 -8.62 -11.36 4.75
CA GLY A 282 -9.97 -11.19 4.19
C GLY A 282 -9.94 -10.65 2.75
N ALA A 283 -9.08 -9.68 2.48
CA ALA A 283 -8.87 -9.14 1.12
C ALA A 283 -8.25 -10.18 0.18
N LEU A 284 -7.25 -10.94 0.63
CA LEU A 284 -6.67 -12.04 -0.14
C LEU A 284 -7.71 -13.12 -0.46
N ARG A 285 -8.53 -13.53 0.53
CA ARG A 285 -9.58 -14.53 0.32
C ARG A 285 -10.64 -14.07 -0.68
N ARG A 286 -11.01 -12.78 -0.65
CA ARG A 286 -11.91 -12.19 -1.65
C ARG A 286 -11.28 -12.20 -3.05
N THR A 287 -10.02 -11.80 -3.15
CA THR A 287 -9.26 -11.79 -4.42
C THR A 287 -9.17 -13.18 -5.03
N ALA A 288 -8.86 -14.20 -4.22
CA ALA A 288 -8.85 -15.59 -4.64
C ALA A 288 -10.23 -16.06 -5.16
N GLY A 289 -11.32 -15.63 -4.50
CA GLY A 289 -12.69 -15.91 -4.95
C GLY A 289 -13.04 -15.25 -6.28
N ILE A 290 -12.67 -13.99 -6.46
CA ILE A 290 -12.88 -13.26 -7.72
C ILE A 290 -12.09 -13.94 -8.86
N ALA A 291 -10.85 -14.34 -8.60
CA ALA A 291 -10.03 -15.06 -9.57
C ALA A 291 -10.67 -16.41 -9.95
N ALA A 292 -11.22 -17.16 -9.00
CA ALA A 292 -11.97 -18.39 -9.26
C ALA A 292 -13.18 -18.15 -10.16
N THR A 293 -14.04 -17.17 -9.83
CA THR A 293 -15.20 -16.82 -10.65
C THR A 293 -14.81 -16.35 -12.05
N ASN A 294 -13.74 -15.56 -12.18
CA ASN A 294 -13.22 -15.13 -13.48
C ASN A 294 -12.70 -16.33 -14.29
N MET A 295 -11.99 -17.26 -13.66
CA MET A 295 -11.54 -18.49 -14.29
C MET A 295 -12.71 -19.36 -14.76
N GLU A 296 -13.74 -19.56 -13.95
CA GLU A 296 -14.96 -20.31 -14.34
C GLU A 296 -15.67 -19.69 -15.55
N ARG A 297 -15.73 -18.36 -15.63
CA ARG A 297 -16.26 -17.67 -16.81
C ARG A 297 -15.39 -17.87 -18.06
N LEU A 298 -14.08 -18.03 -17.88
CA LEU A 298 -13.09 -18.18 -18.95
C LEU A 298 -12.81 -19.64 -19.35
N THR A 299 -13.19 -20.64 -18.54
CA THR A 299 -13.08 -22.08 -18.88
C THR A 299 -14.10 -22.51 -19.93
N LEU A 300 -15.22 -21.77 -20.05
CA LEU A 300 -16.24 -21.94 -21.10
C LEU A 300 -16.81 -23.39 -21.20
N SER A 301 -16.87 -24.10 -20.06
CA SER A 301 -17.40 -25.47 -19.91
C SER A 301 -18.26 -25.54 -18.65
N GLU A 302 -19.40 -26.24 -18.71
CA GLU A 302 -20.31 -26.40 -17.56
C GLU A 302 -19.63 -27.12 -16.38
N GLU A 303 -18.78 -28.11 -16.67
CA GLU A 303 -17.94 -28.79 -15.68
C GLU A 303 -16.46 -28.69 -16.08
N PRO A 304 -15.63 -27.92 -15.35
CA PRO A 304 -14.20 -27.87 -15.61
C PRO A 304 -13.53 -29.18 -15.18
N THR A 305 -12.66 -29.72 -16.04
CA THR A 305 -11.89 -30.97 -15.82
C THR A 305 -10.37 -30.77 -15.98
N GLY A 306 -9.55 -31.76 -15.66
CA GLY A 306 -8.09 -31.73 -15.91
C GLY A 306 -7.39 -30.49 -15.33
N PRO A 307 -6.53 -29.79 -16.10
CA PRO A 307 -5.72 -28.68 -15.57
C PRO A 307 -6.56 -27.50 -15.06
N PHE A 308 -7.77 -27.32 -15.60
CA PHE A 308 -8.68 -26.25 -15.20
C PHE A 308 -9.41 -26.56 -13.89
N ALA A 309 -9.81 -27.83 -13.70
CA ALA A 309 -10.34 -28.28 -12.41
C ALA A 309 -9.30 -28.17 -11.29
N GLU A 310 -8.03 -28.41 -11.64
CA GLU A 310 -6.91 -28.31 -10.71
C GLU A 310 -6.64 -26.86 -10.29
N ASP A 311 -6.67 -25.89 -11.21
CA ASP A 311 -6.58 -24.47 -10.89
C ASP A 311 -7.73 -24.03 -9.96
N LEU A 312 -8.96 -24.48 -10.22
CA LEU A 312 -10.11 -24.20 -9.33
C LEU A 312 -10.00 -24.90 -7.98
N ALA A 313 -9.37 -26.08 -7.93
CA ALA A 313 -9.07 -26.76 -6.68
C ALA A 313 -8.03 -25.99 -5.85
N VAL A 314 -7.05 -25.33 -6.49
CA VAL A 314 -6.10 -24.44 -5.82
C VAL A 314 -6.82 -23.23 -5.23
N ALA A 315 -7.73 -22.62 -5.98
CA ALA A 315 -8.51 -21.49 -5.49
C ALA A 315 -9.35 -21.88 -4.26
N ARG A 316 -10.07 -23.02 -4.34
CA ARG A 316 -10.84 -23.55 -3.20
C ARG A 316 -9.97 -23.82 -1.99
N TRP A 317 -8.85 -24.54 -2.18
CA TRP A 317 -7.90 -24.82 -1.11
C TRP A 317 -7.39 -23.53 -0.45
N LEU A 318 -7.03 -22.51 -1.24
CA LEU A 318 -6.53 -21.24 -0.73
C LEU A 318 -7.62 -20.50 0.05
N GLN A 319 -8.85 -20.48 -0.45
CA GLN A 319 -9.99 -19.87 0.25
C GLN A 319 -10.31 -20.58 1.56
N ASP A 320 -10.26 -21.92 1.58
CA ASP A 320 -10.50 -22.73 2.78
C ASP A 320 -9.40 -22.49 3.81
N GLN A 321 -8.14 -22.49 3.39
CA GLN A 321 -7.00 -22.22 4.28
C GLN A 321 -7.09 -20.82 4.89
N LEU A 322 -7.34 -19.80 4.07
CA LEU A 322 -7.52 -18.43 4.55
C LEU A 322 -8.75 -18.28 5.44
N ALA A 323 -9.82 -19.05 5.22
CA ALA A 323 -11.00 -19.05 6.07
C ALA A 323 -10.70 -19.63 7.46
N VAL A 324 -9.94 -20.73 7.52
CA VAL A 324 -9.47 -21.32 8.77
C VAL A 324 -8.59 -20.34 9.54
N ASP A 325 -7.62 -19.72 8.87
CA ASP A 325 -6.73 -18.73 9.47
C ASP A 325 -7.52 -17.52 10.00
N LEU A 326 -8.48 -17.00 9.23
CA LEU A 326 -9.37 -15.93 9.65
C LEU A 326 -10.17 -16.31 10.90
N GLY A 327 -10.76 -17.52 10.95
CA GLY A 327 -11.50 -17.99 12.12
C GLY A 327 -10.64 -17.99 13.38
N TYR A 328 -9.40 -18.49 13.29
CA TYR A 328 -8.48 -18.48 14.42
C TYR A 328 -8.09 -17.06 14.86
N LEU A 329 -7.92 -16.12 13.93
CA LEU A 329 -7.62 -14.73 14.27
C LEU A 329 -8.85 -14.03 14.88
N ASP A 330 -10.05 -14.28 14.38
CA ASP A 330 -11.30 -13.73 14.91
C ASP A 330 -11.57 -14.22 16.34
N ASP A 331 -11.34 -15.49 16.63
CA ASP A 331 -11.43 -16.04 17.99
C ASP A 331 -10.40 -15.36 18.93
N THR A 332 -9.16 -15.22 18.46
CA THR A 332 -8.09 -14.55 19.23
C THR A 332 -8.39 -13.06 19.45
N LEU A 333 -9.07 -12.43 18.50
CA LEU A 333 -9.47 -11.03 18.53
C LEU A 333 -10.63 -10.81 19.51
N ALA A 334 -11.62 -11.70 19.53
CA ALA A 334 -12.71 -11.68 20.49
C ALA A 334 -12.17 -11.81 21.92
N GLU A 335 -11.29 -12.79 22.16
CA GLU A 335 -10.66 -12.99 23.47
C GLU A 335 -9.86 -11.76 23.94
N ALA A 336 -9.10 -11.13 23.05
CA ALA A 336 -8.35 -9.92 23.38
C ALA A 336 -9.27 -8.74 23.75
N ARG A 337 -10.36 -8.55 23.00
CA ARG A 337 -11.33 -7.46 23.23
C ARG A 337 -12.04 -7.60 24.57
N ASP A 338 -12.50 -8.81 24.90
CA ASP A 338 -13.17 -9.07 26.20
C ASP A 338 -12.26 -8.66 27.37
N VAL A 339 -10.97 -8.97 27.30
CA VAL A 339 -10.01 -8.61 28.35
C VAL A 339 -9.74 -7.10 28.38
N ILE A 340 -9.62 -6.46 27.22
CA ILE A 340 -9.44 -5.00 27.12
C ILE A 340 -10.64 -4.27 27.73
N GLU A 341 -11.87 -4.72 27.44
CA GLU A 341 -13.11 -4.11 27.93
C GLU A 341 -13.22 -4.23 29.45
N VAL A 342 -12.96 -5.42 30.00
CA VAL A 342 -12.96 -5.64 31.46
C VAL A 342 -11.89 -4.78 32.15
N ALA A 343 -10.70 -4.66 31.55
CA ALA A 343 -9.62 -3.80 32.08
C ALA A 343 -9.99 -2.31 32.04
N ALA A 344 -10.67 -1.85 30.99
CA ALA A 344 -11.12 -0.47 30.86
C ALA A 344 -12.22 -0.13 31.88
N ALA A 345 -13.19 -1.03 32.07
CA ALA A 345 -14.29 -0.86 33.02
C ALA A 345 -13.84 -0.85 34.50
N THR A 346 -12.72 -1.50 34.81
CA THR A 346 -12.13 -1.48 36.17
C THR A 346 -11.28 -0.24 36.44
N ALA A 347 -10.95 0.55 35.42
CA ALA A 347 -10.08 1.72 35.53
C ALA A 347 -10.80 3.08 35.76
N MET A 348 -12.14 3.16 35.68
CA MET A 348 -12.91 4.39 35.97
C MET A 348 -14.28 4.13 36.64
N PRO A 349 -14.78 4.98 37.57
CA PRO A 349 -16.18 4.96 38.02
C PRO A 349 -17.08 5.83 37.10
N PRO A 350 -18.40 5.58 37.03
CA PRO A 350 -19.29 6.22 36.05
C PRO A 350 -19.77 7.63 36.47
N SER A 351 -20.09 8.48 35.49
CA SER A 351 -20.95 9.66 35.65
C SER A 351 -21.83 9.87 34.40
N PRO A 352 -23.07 10.42 34.51
CA PRO A 352 -24.11 10.33 33.48
C PRO A 352 -24.17 11.52 32.49
N SER A 353 -24.58 11.24 31.25
CA SER A 353 -24.59 12.09 30.03
C SER A 353 -25.84 13.00 29.84
N ARG A 354 -25.69 14.11 29.08
CA ARG A 354 -26.73 15.12 28.71
C ARG A 354 -27.12 15.03 27.21
N LEU A 355 -28.41 15.12 26.89
CA LEU A 355 -28.97 15.41 25.54
C LEU A 355 -28.95 16.94 25.27
N ALA A 356 -28.54 17.39 24.07
CA ALA A 356 -28.38 18.81 23.71
C ALA A 356 -29.67 19.46 23.11
N MET A 357 -29.95 20.72 23.46
CA MET A 357 -31.05 21.57 22.94
C MET A 357 -30.49 22.95 22.51
N LEU A 358 -31.04 23.58 21.46
CA LEU A 358 -30.61 24.93 21.02
C LEU A 358 -31.02 26.02 22.02
N GLY A 359 -30.13 26.99 22.25
CA GLY A 359 -30.45 28.20 23.02
C GLY A 359 -31.40 29.14 22.27
N SER A 360 -32.05 30.05 23.00
CA SER A 360 -33.05 30.97 22.43
C SER A 360 -32.48 31.92 21.36
N SER A 361 -31.20 32.28 21.47
CA SER A 361 -30.47 33.09 20.48
C SER A 361 -30.19 32.32 19.20
N ASP A 362 -29.84 31.04 19.35
CA ASP A 362 -29.39 30.16 18.28
C ASP A 362 -30.57 29.70 17.41
N ARG A 363 -31.71 29.46 18.07
CA ARG A 363 -32.99 29.26 17.41
C ARG A 363 -33.33 30.43 16.49
N ARG A 364 -33.12 31.67 16.95
CA ARG A 364 -33.42 32.88 16.15
C ARG A 364 -32.52 32.98 14.91
N VAL A 365 -31.24 32.62 15.03
CA VAL A 365 -30.29 32.62 13.90
C VAL A 365 -30.69 31.62 12.83
N LEU A 366 -31.10 30.40 13.23
CA LEU A 366 -31.54 29.38 12.28
C LEU A 366 -32.85 29.76 11.60
N VAL A 367 -33.80 30.33 12.35
CA VAL A 367 -35.09 30.80 11.81
C VAL A 367 -34.89 31.95 10.83
N ASP A 368 -34.05 32.93 11.16
CA ASP A 368 -33.71 34.05 10.28
C ASP A 368 -32.99 33.57 8.99
N ALA A 369 -32.23 32.48 9.04
CA ALA A 369 -31.57 31.88 7.87
C ALA A 369 -32.56 31.13 6.96
N LEU A 370 -33.46 30.34 7.54
CA LEU A 370 -34.50 29.60 6.81
C LEU A 370 -35.55 30.52 6.18
N GLU A 371 -35.80 31.69 6.79
CA GLU A 371 -36.67 32.73 6.23
C GLU A 371 -36.07 33.35 4.95
N ARG A 372 -34.74 33.48 4.87
CA ARG A 372 -34.03 34.12 3.75
C ARG A 372 -33.86 33.21 2.53
N ASP A 373 -33.78 31.90 2.75
CA ASP A 373 -33.70 30.91 1.69
C ASP A 373 -34.68 29.74 1.93
N PRO A 374 -35.93 29.86 1.45
CA PRO A 374 -37.02 28.95 1.79
C PRO A 374 -36.99 27.63 1.01
N VAL A 375 -35.88 27.28 0.35
CA VAL A 375 -35.73 26.02 -0.45
C VAL A 375 -36.04 24.77 0.38
N HIS A 376 -35.87 24.85 1.71
CA HIS A 376 -36.16 23.75 2.66
C HIS A 376 -37.56 23.80 3.29
N LEU A 377 -38.37 24.84 3.04
CA LEU A 377 -39.75 24.95 3.54
C LEU A 377 -40.72 24.29 2.54
N ALA A 378 -41.55 23.37 3.04
CA ALA A 378 -42.47 22.62 2.19
C ALA A 378 -43.48 23.54 1.48
N ARG A 379 -43.59 23.40 0.15
CA ARG A 379 -44.58 24.11 -0.69
C ARG A 379 -46.02 23.73 -0.32
N ALA A 380 -46.60 24.32 0.72
CA ALA A 380 -48.05 24.40 0.92
C ALA A 380 -48.49 25.44 1.99
N ALA A 381 -48.98 26.57 1.48
CA ALA A 381 -50.11 27.39 1.97
C ALA A 381 -49.95 28.42 3.14
N THR A 382 -49.85 29.69 2.71
CA THR A 382 -50.54 30.90 3.21
C THR A 382 -50.16 31.53 4.57
N GLY A 383 -49.14 31.02 5.26
CA GLY A 383 -48.63 31.58 6.53
C GLY A 383 -47.52 32.63 6.40
N ASP A 384 -47.16 33.23 7.53
CA ASP A 384 -45.95 34.05 7.71
C ASP A 384 -44.70 33.14 7.75
N LEU A 385 -43.73 33.38 6.85
CA LEU A 385 -42.54 32.52 6.64
C LEU A 385 -41.72 32.33 7.91
N ARG A 386 -41.65 33.36 8.75
CA ARG A 386 -40.94 33.30 10.03
C ARG A 386 -41.61 32.34 11.00
N THR A 387 -42.94 32.34 11.03
CA THR A 387 -43.72 31.42 11.86
C THR A 387 -43.55 29.97 11.39
N GLU A 388 -43.49 29.72 10.08
CA GLU A 388 -43.25 28.38 9.52
C GLU A 388 -41.82 27.89 9.80
N ALA A 389 -40.81 28.76 9.69
CA ALA A 389 -39.43 28.44 10.07
C ALA A 389 -39.31 28.15 11.58
N ASP A 390 -39.99 28.93 12.43
CA ASP A 390 -40.06 28.67 13.88
C ASP A 390 -40.73 27.32 14.19
N GLU A 391 -41.80 26.96 13.49
CA GLU A 391 -42.45 25.65 13.65
C GLU A 391 -41.58 24.50 13.16
N LEU A 392 -40.87 24.67 12.04
CA LEU A 392 -39.96 23.67 11.51
C LEU A 392 -38.81 23.41 12.48
N VAL A 393 -38.24 24.47 13.06
CA VAL A 393 -37.18 24.34 14.08
C VAL A 393 -37.70 23.67 15.35
N ARG A 394 -38.87 24.06 15.86
CA ARG A 394 -39.49 23.39 17.02
C ARG A 394 -39.75 21.90 16.76
N ARG A 395 -40.20 21.56 15.55
CA ARG A 395 -40.45 20.17 15.15
C ARG A 395 -39.15 19.38 15.06
N ALA A 396 -38.12 19.96 14.45
CA ALA A 396 -36.80 19.35 14.34
C ALA A 396 -36.15 19.11 15.71
N GLU A 397 -36.38 19.99 16.69
CA GLU A 397 -35.96 19.76 18.08
C GLU A 397 -36.78 18.65 18.76
N ALA A 398 -38.10 18.66 18.60
CA ALA A 398 -39.00 17.68 19.22
C ALA A 398 -38.80 16.26 18.67
N GLU A 399 -38.48 16.15 17.38
CA GLU A 399 -38.29 14.89 16.66
C GLU A 399 -36.81 14.50 16.51
N GLY A 400 -35.87 15.33 17.03
CA GLY A 400 -34.46 14.98 17.17
C GLY A 400 -33.61 15.05 15.89
N TRP A 401 -34.01 15.83 14.88
CA TRP A 401 -33.26 16.00 13.62
C TRP A 401 -32.74 17.43 13.38
N ILE A 402 -32.66 18.25 14.44
CA ILE A 402 -32.25 19.66 14.36
C ILE A 402 -30.88 19.90 13.71
N THR A 403 -29.93 18.98 13.91
CA THR A 403 -28.58 19.04 13.29
C THR A 403 -28.63 18.89 11.76
N ARG A 404 -29.57 18.10 11.24
CA ARG A 404 -29.77 17.95 9.78
C ARG A 404 -30.31 19.24 9.16
N LEU A 405 -31.20 19.94 9.87
CA LEU A 405 -31.77 21.20 9.43
C LEU A 405 -30.73 22.32 9.40
N VAL A 406 -29.90 22.43 10.44
CA VAL A 406 -28.79 23.40 10.50
C VAL A 406 -27.78 23.15 9.38
N THR A 407 -27.45 21.87 9.14
CA THR A 407 -26.49 21.49 8.08
C THR A 407 -27.02 21.79 6.69
N GLY A 408 -28.31 21.52 6.44
CA GLY A 408 -28.95 21.88 5.17
C GLY A 408 -28.97 23.39 4.92
N ALA A 409 -29.20 24.19 5.97
CA ALA A 409 -29.14 25.65 5.89
C ALA A 409 -27.70 26.16 5.65
N TYR A 410 -26.70 25.59 6.34
CA TYR A 410 -25.29 25.96 6.17
C TYR A 410 -24.74 25.61 4.79
N LEU A 411 -25.07 24.43 4.25
CA LEU A 411 -24.61 24.05 2.91
C LEU A 411 -25.25 24.91 1.80
N ALA A 412 -26.42 25.50 2.05
CA ALA A 412 -27.07 26.42 1.13
C ALA A 412 -26.46 27.84 1.20
N ASP A 413 -26.03 28.28 2.39
CA ASP A 413 -25.34 29.57 2.62
C ASP A 413 -24.12 29.40 3.54
N PRO A 414 -22.97 28.93 3.02
CA PRO A 414 -21.77 28.61 3.82
C PRO A 414 -21.09 29.84 4.43
N ASP A 415 -21.32 31.02 3.83
CA ASP A 415 -20.72 32.28 4.27
C ASP A 415 -21.51 32.96 5.39
N GLY A 416 -22.65 32.39 5.80
CA GLY A 416 -23.49 32.88 6.89
C GLY A 416 -22.80 32.78 8.27
N PRO A 417 -22.37 33.90 8.90
CA PRO A 417 -21.57 33.86 10.14
C PRO A 417 -22.35 33.38 11.37
N GLY A 418 -23.68 33.37 11.30
CA GLY A 418 -24.55 32.78 12.31
C GLY A 418 -24.64 31.26 12.21
N LEU A 419 -24.79 30.72 10.99
CA LEU A 419 -24.87 29.28 10.73
C LEU A 419 -23.53 28.59 10.97
N ARG A 420 -22.44 29.23 10.59
CA ARG A 420 -21.08 28.77 10.90
C ARG A 420 -20.85 28.61 12.41
N ARG A 421 -21.34 29.56 13.21
CA ARG A 421 -21.30 29.44 14.68
C ARG A 421 -22.13 28.28 15.21
N LEU A 422 -23.25 27.94 14.58
CA LEU A 422 -24.06 26.78 14.99
C LEU A 422 -23.37 25.46 14.64
N VAL A 423 -22.72 25.39 13.48
CA VAL A 423 -21.87 24.26 13.09
C VAL A 423 -20.69 24.10 14.04
N GLU A 424 -19.98 25.20 14.32
CA GLU A 424 -18.86 25.25 15.29
C GLU A 424 -19.33 24.94 16.73
N ALA A 425 -20.60 25.18 17.07
CA ALA A 425 -21.21 24.84 18.35
C ALA A 425 -21.77 23.40 18.39
N GLY A 426 -21.54 22.58 17.35
CA GLY A 426 -21.84 21.15 17.35
C GLY A 426 -23.16 20.75 16.67
N PHE A 427 -23.83 21.64 15.93
CA PHE A 427 -25.07 21.34 15.22
C PHE A 427 -24.83 20.95 13.74
N LEU A 428 -24.05 19.88 13.49
CA LEU A 428 -23.68 19.39 12.15
C LEU A 428 -24.11 17.92 11.92
N ASP A 429 -24.63 17.60 10.72
CA ASP A 429 -24.92 16.26 10.20
C ASP A 429 -23.80 15.86 9.24
N GLU A 430 -22.81 15.15 9.79
CA GLU A 430 -21.54 14.82 9.13
C GLU A 430 -21.71 13.85 7.94
N GLU A 431 -22.71 12.96 7.98
CA GLU A 431 -22.99 11.98 6.93
C GLU A 431 -23.45 12.68 5.65
N ARG A 432 -24.34 13.67 5.78
CA ARG A 432 -24.82 14.49 4.65
C ARG A 432 -23.71 15.39 4.09
N ALA A 433 -22.87 15.97 4.95
CA ALA A 433 -21.74 16.79 4.52
C ALA A 433 -20.67 15.98 3.77
N ALA A 434 -20.36 14.76 4.24
CA ALA A 434 -19.45 13.84 3.57
C ALA A 434 -19.99 13.32 2.23
N GLY A 435 -21.29 13.01 2.15
CA GLY A 435 -21.95 12.53 0.92
C GLY A 435 -21.96 13.55 -0.23
N GLU A 436 -22.07 14.84 0.05
CA GLU A 436 -21.93 15.90 -0.98
C GLU A 436 -20.47 16.14 -1.38
N THR A 437 -19.53 15.96 -0.44
CA THR A 437 -18.08 16.12 -0.69
C THR A 437 -17.51 14.98 -1.57
N LEU A 438 -18.00 13.74 -1.39
CA LEU A 438 -17.62 12.56 -2.18
C LEU A 438 -17.97 12.66 -3.69
N LYS A 439 -18.83 13.61 -4.09
CA LYS A 439 -19.21 13.83 -5.50
C LYS A 439 -18.23 14.74 -6.25
N ALA A 440 -17.20 15.29 -5.60
CA ALA A 440 -16.26 16.25 -6.19
C ALA A 440 -14.98 15.55 -6.74
N PRO A 441 -14.72 15.51 -8.07
CA PRO A 441 -13.70 14.63 -8.65
C PRO A 441 -12.23 15.09 -8.56
N ALA A 442 -11.90 16.25 -7.97
CA ALA A 442 -10.63 16.93 -8.27
C ALA A 442 -9.87 17.60 -7.10
N GLY A 443 -10.09 17.24 -5.83
CA GLY A 443 -9.39 17.93 -4.73
C GLY A 443 -8.93 17.04 -3.57
N PRO A 444 -7.80 17.35 -2.90
CA PRO A 444 -7.50 16.77 -1.59
C PRO A 444 -8.52 17.26 -0.57
N VAL A 445 -9.00 16.35 0.29
CA VAL A 445 -9.96 16.60 1.37
C VAL A 445 -9.29 17.50 2.42
N ARG A 446 -9.33 18.83 2.20
CA ARG A 446 -8.68 19.83 3.07
C ARG A 446 -9.64 20.52 4.06
N ALA A 447 -10.93 20.23 4.04
CA ALA A 447 -11.93 21.06 4.73
C ALA A 447 -12.87 20.35 5.71
N LEU A 448 -12.56 19.13 6.16
CA LEU A 448 -13.33 18.44 7.20
C LEU A 448 -12.38 17.96 8.30
N VAL A 449 -12.25 18.78 9.35
CA VAL A 449 -11.59 18.41 10.61
C VAL A 449 -12.70 18.09 11.61
N PRO A 450 -12.95 16.82 11.97
CA PRO A 450 -13.81 16.50 13.10
C PRO A 450 -13.01 16.61 14.42
N GLU A 451 -13.67 17.09 15.48
CA GLU A 451 -13.17 17.07 16.87
C GLU A 451 -13.56 15.77 17.61
N PRO A 452 -12.86 15.39 18.70
CA PRO A 452 -12.50 13.99 18.98
C PRO A 452 -13.45 13.13 19.83
N ASP A 453 -14.59 13.62 20.32
CA ASP A 453 -15.28 12.99 21.48
C ASP A 453 -16.67 12.37 21.23
N LEU A 454 -17.00 11.97 19.99
CA LEU A 454 -18.29 11.36 19.65
C LEU A 454 -18.17 9.87 19.31
N LEU A 455 -17.94 9.04 20.34
CA LEU A 455 -18.19 7.60 20.25
C LEU A 455 -18.90 7.14 21.52
N ASP A 456 -20.19 7.42 21.63
CA ASP A 456 -21.11 6.57 22.41
C ASP A 456 -22.52 6.65 21.80
N GLU A 457 -23.01 5.47 21.37
CA GLU A 457 -24.43 5.06 21.14
C GLU A 457 -25.20 5.70 19.93
N VAL A 458 -25.81 5.03 18.91
CA VAL A 458 -26.24 3.64 18.53
C VAL A 458 -26.49 3.64 16.95
N PRO A 459 -27.21 2.69 16.28
CA PRO A 459 -26.84 1.39 15.63
C PRO A 459 -26.81 1.31 14.06
N GLU A 460 -26.23 0.18 13.61
CA GLU A 460 -26.39 -0.67 12.40
C GLU A 460 -27.23 -0.22 11.18
N ALA A 461 -26.56 0.03 10.04
CA ALA A 461 -26.92 -0.53 8.72
C ALA A 461 -25.86 -0.17 7.65
N GLY A 462 -24.76 -0.92 7.62
CA GLY A 462 -23.72 -0.81 6.58
C GLY A 462 -22.51 -1.66 6.95
N LEU A 463 -22.14 -2.64 6.10
CA LEU A 463 -21.02 -3.55 6.38
C LEU A 463 -19.64 -2.86 6.35
N GLU A 464 -19.57 -1.64 5.84
CA GLU A 464 -18.35 -0.83 5.79
C GLU A 464 -18.60 0.50 6.50
N ARG A 465 -17.81 0.76 7.55
CA ARG A 465 -17.86 1.98 8.38
C ARG A 465 -16.50 2.67 8.32
N ILE A 466 -16.44 3.92 7.88
CA ILE A 466 -15.25 4.76 8.03
C ILE A 466 -15.18 5.12 9.51
N LEU A 467 -14.33 4.43 10.27
CA LEU A 467 -14.28 4.58 11.72
C LEU A 467 -13.70 5.93 12.15
N ARG A 468 -12.75 6.47 11.37
CA ARG A 468 -12.04 7.74 11.62
C ARG A 468 -11.44 8.27 10.32
N SER A 469 -11.93 9.39 9.81
CA SER A 469 -11.47 10.01 8.55
C SER A 469 -10.02 10.52 8.59
N ALA A 470 -9.41 10.64 9.78
CA ALA A 470 -8.00 10.98 9.95
C ALA A 470 -7.03 9.86 9.49
N HIS A 471 -7.52 8.64 9.30
CA HIS A 471 -6.75 7.53 8.73
C HIS A 471 -6.93 7.53 7.21
N ALA A 472 -6.40 8.56 6.55
CA ALA A 472 -6.41 8.64 5.09
C ALA A 472 -5.81 7.34 4.52
N PHE A 473 -6.53 6.71 3.59
CA PHE A 473 -6.01 5.59 2.84
C PHE A 473 -4.72 6.01 2.15
N GLN A 474 -3.62 5.34 2.48
CA GLN A 474 -2.34 5.58 1.84
C GLN A 474 -2.19 4.66 0.64
N ASN A 475 -1.72 5.19 -0.48
CA ASN A 475 -1.28 4.37 -1.60
C ASN A 475 0.04 3.68 -1.19
N PRO A 476 0.08 2.35 -1.06
CA PRO A 476 1.19 1.65 -0.39
C PRO A 476 2.54 1.90 -1.06
N GLU A 477 2.61 1.87 -2.39
CA GLU A 477 3.86 2.10 -3.13
C GLU A 477 4.35 3.55 -3.03
N VAL A 478 3.43 4.52 -3.09
CA VAL A 478 3.74 5.94 -2.94
C VAL A 478 4.28 6.22 -1.54
N PHE A 479 3.64 5.64 -0.52
CA PHE A 479 4.04 5.78 0.87
C PHE A 479 5.41 5.15 1.14
N VAL A 480 5.66 3.92 0.65
CA VAL A 480 6.97 3.25 0.83
C VAL A 480 8.09 4.01 0.14
N ALA A 481 7.89 4.46 -1.11
CA ALA A 481 8.89 5.24 -1.84
C ALA A 481 9.17 6.59 -1.15
N ALA A 482 8.15 7.26 -0.65
CA ALA A 482 8.31 8.49 0.13
C ALA A 482 9.04 8.23 1.45
N LEU A 483 8.71 7.15 2.16
CA LEU A 483 9.34 6.75 3.42
C LEU A 483 10.83 6.43 3.22
N GLN A 484 11.19 5.73 2.14
CA GLN A 484 12.59 5.46 1.79
C GLN A 484 13.38 6.75 1.56
N ARG A 485 12.79 7.77 0.93
CA ARG A 485 13.41 9.09 0.78
C ARG A 485 13.60 9.76 2.14
N ARG A 486 12.57 9.80 2.99
CA ARG A 486 12.65 10.40 4.33
C ARG A 486 13.68 9.69 5.22
N ALA A 487 13.75 8.36 5.17
CA ALA A 487 14.77 7.57 5.85
C ALA A 487 16.20 7.94 5.40
N GLY A 488 16.38 8.24 4.11
CA GLY A 488 17.63 8.77 3.59
C GLY A 488 18.01 10.14 4.16
N GLN A 489 17.06 10.96 4.59
CA GLN A 489 17.29 12.33 5.06
C GLN A 489 17.68 12.42 6.54
N VAL A 490 17.62 11.30 7.27
CA VAL A 490 17.97 11.22 8.70
C VAL A 490 19.41 10.74 8.87
N CYS A 491 20.13 11.34 9.83
CA CYS A 491 21.48 10.95 10.21
C CYS A 491 21.62 10.62 11.69
N ARG A 492 22.58 9.76 11.98
CA ARG A 492 23.11 9.54 13.33
C ARG A 492 24.18 10.57 13.64
N ILE A 493 24.07 11.25 14.78
CA ILE A 493 25.04 12.22 15.28
C ILE A 493 25.84 11.59 16.42
N ARG A 494 27.16 11.70 16.34
CA ARG A 494 28.09 11.37 17.41
C ARG A 494 28.90 12.61 17.78
N VAL A 495 28.97 12.91 19.07
CA VAL A 495 29.81 13.99 19.60
C VAL A 495 30.85 13.38 20.54
N ASP A 496 32.13 13.48 20.17
CA ASP A 496 33.22 13.00 21.00
C ASP A 496 33.50 14.01 22.14
N GLY A 497 33.30 13.58 23.39
CA GLY A 497 33.57 14.36 24.59
C GLY A 497 34.89 13.97 25.29
N PRO A 498 35.22 14.60 26.44
CA PRO A 498 36.49 14.40 27.13
C PRO A 498 36.71 12.99 27.72
N ARG A 499 35.62 12.27 28.03
CA ARG A 499 35.64 10.95 28.68
C ARG A 499 34.82 9.88 27.95
N GLU A 500 33.80 10.29 27.21
CA GLU A 500 32.88 9.41 26.48
C GLU A 500 32.26 10.16 25.29
N TRP A 501 31.53 9.46 24.41
CA TRP A 501 30.79 10.06 23.30
C TRP A 501 29.29 10.13 23.61
N ALA A 502 28.61 11.14 23.07
CA ALA A 502 27.15 11.26 23.11
C ALA A 502 26.54 10.92 21.75
N TRP A 503 25.37 10.28 21.76
CA TRP A 503 24.58 10.00 20.58
C TRP A 503 23.42 10.97 20.42
N GLY A 504 23.04 11.20 19.17
CA GLY A 504 21.82 11.91 18.80
C GLY A 504 21.39 11.54 17.39
N SER A 505 20.26 12.09 16.99
CA SER A 505 19.71 12.00 15.64
C SER A 505 19.60 13.40 15.04
N GLY A 506 19.50 13.48 13.72
CA GLY A 506 19.27 14.74 13.02
C GLY A 506 18.70 14.52 11.63
N MET A 507 18.23 15.58 10.98
CA MET A 507 17.62 15.51 9.65
C MET A 507 18.13 16.60 8.72
N LEU A 508 18.21 16.32 7.44
CA LEU A 508 18.55 17.33 6.42
C LEU A 508 17.42 18.33 6.25
N VAL A 509 17.76 19.62 6.31
CA VAL A 509 16.87 20.77 6.04
C VAL A 509 17.40 21.67 4.92
N GLY A 510 18.47 21.24 4.26
CA GLY A 510 19.09 21.85 3.10
C GLY A 510 20.11 20.88 2.47
N PRO A 511 20.80 21.26 1.39
CA PRO A 511 21.78 20.40 0.72
C PRO A 511 22.95 20.00 1.65
N ASP A 512 23.34 20.90 2.56
CA ASP A 512 24.43 20.78 3.53
C ASP A 512 24.01 21.21 4.95
N LEU A 513 22.70 21.32 5.23
CA LEU A 513 22.17 21.78 6.52
C LEU A 513 21.45 20.66 7.27
N VAL A 514 21.75 20.50 8.56
CA VAL A 514 21.10 19.54 9.45
C VAL A 514 20.43 20.24 10.62
N LEU A 515 19.18 19.87 10.90
CA LEU A 515 18.45 20.22 12.11
C LEU A 515 18.61 19.08 13.16
N THR A 516 18.92 19.46 14.39
CA THR A 516 18.98 18.61 15.59
C THR A 516 18.60 19.41 16.84
N ASN A 517 18.58 18.81 18.03
CA ASN A 517 18.45 19.58 19.27
C ASN A 517 19.76 20.30 19.63
N HIS A 518 19.64 21.44 20.31
CA HIS A 518 20.80 22.13 20.86
C HIS A 518 21.51 21.25 21.91
N HIS A 519 20.76 20.57 22.77
CA HIS A 519 21.35 19.70 23.80
C HIS A 519 22.13 18.49 23.23
N VAL A 520 21.83 18.04 22.00
CA VAL A 520 22.64 16.99 21.34
C VAL A 520 24.06 17.48 21.06
N LEU A 521 24.23 18.79 20.87
CA LEU A 521 25.50 19.46 20.64
C LEU A 521 26.01 20.23 21.86
N ASP A 522 25.46 19.99 23.05
CA ASP A 522 25.73 20.81 24.24
C ASP A 522 27.23 20.90 24.57
N LEU A 523 27.95 19.79 24.40
CA LEU A 523 29.41 19.73 24.57
C LEU A 523 30.17 20.69 23.65
N LEU A 524 29.65 21.02 22.46
CA LEU A 524 30.25 22.06 21.61
C LEU A 524 29.97 23.46 22.15
N PHE A 525 28.77 23.71 22.64
CA PHE A 525 28.36 25.01 23.15
C PHE A 525 29.02 25.34 24.50
N THR A 526 29.31 24.33 25.33
CA THR A 526 30.06 24.48 26.59
C THR A 526 31.58 24.52 26.40
N GLY A 527 32.07 24.18 25.19
CA GLY A 527 33.50 24.15 24.86
C GLY A 527 34.23 22.88 25.30
N GLU A 528 33.51 21.85 25.73
CA GLU A 528 34.04 20.55 26.14
C GLU A 528 34.40 19.63 24.96
N ALA A 529 33.78 19.85 23.81
CA ALA A 529 34.08 19.18 22.55
C ALA A 529 34.54 20.19 21.49
N ARG A 530 35.34 19.71 20.53
CA ARG A 530 35.73 20.50 19.34
C ARG A 530 34.80 20.17 18.18
N PRO A 531 34.51 21.12 17.26
CA PRO A 531 33.69 20.83 16.07
C PRO A 531 34.20 19.64 15.23
N SER A 532 35.52 19.41 15.21
CA SER A 532 36.15 18.25 14.55
C SER A 532 35.81 16.89 15.17
N GLY A 533 35.29 16.88 16.40
CA GLY A 533 34.84 15.69 17.13
C GLY A 533 33.37 15.33 16.87
N VAL A 534 32.68 16.04 15.98
CA VAL A 534 31.29 15.75 15.61
C VAL A 534 31.24 15.02 14.28
N LYS A 535 30.53 13.89 14.26
CA LYS A 535 30.30 13.08 13.06
C LYS A 535 28.81 12.86 12.83
N LEU A 536 28.35 13.17 11.63
CA LEU A 536 26.98 12.93 11.18
C LEU A 536 27.01 11.84 10.11
N THR A 537 26.35 10.71 10.37
CA THR A 537 26.40 9.52 9.52
C THR A 537 25.05 9.28 8.85
N PHE A 538 25.02 9.33 7.52
CA PHE A 538 23.82 9.08 6.70
C PHE A 538 23.80 7.66 6.16
N GLY A 539 22.62 7.03 6.16
CA GLY A 539 22.46 5.67 5.62
C GLY A 539 22.97 4.56 6.54
N HIS A 540 23.16 4.84 7.83
CA HIS A 540 23.45 3.79 8.81
C HIS A 540 22.18 2.99 9.14
N ARG A 541 21.98 1.85 8.51
CA ARG A 541 20.69 1.11 8.54
C ARG A 541 20.89 -0.39 8.43
N VAL A 542 19.86 -1.17 8.76
CA VAL A 542 19.80 -2.60 8.44
C VAL A 542 19.20 -2.76 7.04
N ARG A 543 19.86 -3.52 6.17
CA ARG A 543 19.37 -3.87 4.83
C ARG A 543 18.38 -5.03 4.91
N ALA A 544 17.67 -5.29 3.81
CA ALA A 544 16.67 -6.36 3.75
C ALA A 544 17.24 -7.77 3.98
N ASP A 545 18.54 -7.95 3.74
CA ASP A 545 19.31 -9.18 4.01
C ASP A 545 19.75 -9.31 5.48
N GLY A 546 19.46 -8.32 6.32
CA GLY A 546 19.85 -8.28 7.73
C GLY A 546 21.22 -7.67 8.00
N GLU A 547 21.99 -7.34 6.96
CA GLU A 547 23.32 -6.74 7.11
C GLU A 547 23.25 -5.27 7.51
N VAL A 548 24.19 -4.83 8.35
CA VAL A 548 24.29 -3.44 8.80
C VAL A 548 25.10 -2.64 7.79
N GLU A 549 24.46 -1.70 7.12
CA GLU A 549 25.12 -0.70 6.31
C GLU A 549 25.74 0.38 7.23
N PRO A 550 27.06 0.63 7.15
CA PRO A 550 27.73 1.55 8.07
C PRO A 550 27.36 3.02 7.81
N GLY A 551 26.92 3.35 6.59
CA GLY A 551 26.59 4.71 6.16
C GLY A 551 27.83 5.54 5.79
N THR A 552 27.58 6.78 5.35
CA THR A 552 28.61 7.77 5.01
C THR A 552 28.65 8.85 6.07
N ALA A 553 29.82 9.05 6.69
CA ALA A 553 30.01 10.06 7.72
C ALA A 553 30.56 11.37 7.13
N THR A 554 30.10 12.50 7.67
CA THR A 554 30.63 13.83 7.40
C THR A 554 30.76 14.63 8.70
N GLY A 555 31.64 15.62 8.70
CA GLY A 555 31.86 16.54 9.82
C GLY A 555 31.17 17.88 9.62
N LEU A 556 31.34 18.76 10.60
CA LEU A 556 30.87 20.14 10.54
C LEU A 556 31.75 21.01 9.63
N ALA A 557 31.16 22.02 9.01
CA ALA A 557 31.89 23.06 8.27
C ALA A 557 32.74 23.94 9.22
N ALA A 558 33.59 24.82 8.69
CA ALA A 558 34.31 25.80 9.50
C ALA A 558 33.33 26.76 10.20
N GLU A 559 32.44 27.38 9.43
CA GLU A 559 31.29 28.16 9.92
C GLU A 559 30.06 27.26 10.01
N TRP A 560 30.05 26.40 11.03
CA TRP A 560 29.02 25.37 11.18
C TRP A 560 27.73 25.87 11.83
N ARG A 561 27.77 26.91 12.66
CA ARG A 561 26.62 27.38 13.43
C ARG A 561 25.76 28.31 12.57
N VAL A 562 24.60 27.83 12.12
CA VAL A 562 23.69 28.64 11.29
C VAL A 562 22.74 29.40 12.21
N VAL A 563 21.85 28.70 12.89
CA VAL A 563 20.87 29.26 13.82
C VAL A 563 20.50 28.22 14.86
N ASP A 564 20.27 28.64 16.10
CA ASP A 564 19.99 27.75 17.22
C ASP A 564 19.21 28.46 18.32
N SER A 565 18.59 27.66 19.18
CA SER A 565 17.90 28.08 20.37
C SER A 565 18.28 27.14 21.52
N PRO A 566 18.66 27.67 22.71
CA PRO A 566 19.11 26.84 23.82
C PRO A 566 17.99 25.98 24.44
N PRO A 567 18.34 25.00 25.32
CA PRO A 567 17.38 24.08 25.94
C PRO A 567 16.28 24.75 26.76
N GLY A 568 16.56 25.93 27.34
CA GLY A 568 15.58 26.75 28.07
C GLY A 568 14.53 27.45 27.19
N ALA A 569 14.63 27.31 25.87
CA ALA A 569 13.69 27.83 24.88
C ALA A 569 13.25 26.71 23.92
N LEU A 570 13.51 26.85 22.61
CA LEU A 570 13.11 25.88 21.59
C LEU A 570 14.07 24.69 21.43
N ASP A 571 15.25 24.67 22.07
CA ASP A 571 16.17 23.52 22.08
C ASP A 571 16.45 22.91 20.70
N PHE A 572 16.87 23.73 19.74
CA PHE A 572 17.22 23.26 18.39
C PHE A 572 18.51 23.91 17.93
N ALA A 573 19.19 23.27 17.00
CA ALA A 573 20.33 23.81 16.28
C ALA A 573 20.27 23.38 14.82
N VAL A 574 20.45 24.34 13.92
CA VAL A 574 20.74 24.11 12.50
C VAL A 574 22.23 24.28 12.29
N VAL A 575 22.87 23.23 11.81
CA VAL A 575 24.31 23.17 11.58
C VAL A 575 24.65 22.92 10.12
N ARG A 576 25.73 23.53 9.66
CA ARG A 576 26.28 23.36 8.31
C ARG A 576 27.36 22.28 8.29
N LEU A 577 27.27 21.42 7.30
CA LEU A 577 28.15 20.27 7.08
C LEU A 577 29.29 20.62 6.12
N ALA A 578 30.43 19.94 6.28
CA ALA A 578 31.57 20.09 5.37
C ALA A 578 31.32 19.50 3.97
N ALA A 579 30.28 18.68 3.81
CA ALA A 579 29.85 18.07 2.56
C ALA A 579 28.35 18.32 2.35
N SER A 580 27.85 18.07 1.15
CA SER A 580 26.43 18.26 0.79
C SER A 580 25.69 16.93 0.60
N PRO A 581 25.45 16.14 1.67
CA PRO A 581 24.80 14.83 1.57
C PRO A 581 23.37 14.90 1.02
N GLY A 582 22.69 16.05 1.11
CA GLY A 582 21.37 16.26 0.49
C GLY A 582 21.41 16.26 -1.04
N ALA A 583 22.53 16.70 -1.63
CA ALA A 583 22.79 16.62 -3.07
C ALA A 583 23.38 15.26 -3.52
N ALA A 584 23.88 14.46 -2.58
CA ALA A 584 24.41 13.14 -2.89
C ALA A 584 23.28 12.18 -3.32
N PRO A 585 23.53 11.29 -4.29
CA PRO A 585 22.51 10.36 -4.78
C PRO A 585 22.16 9.30 -3.72
N LEU A 586 20.89 8.89 -3.71
CA LEU A 586 20.44 7.64 -3.11
C LEU A 586 20.63 6.48 -4.10
N VAL A 587 20.42 5.25 -3.62
CA VAL A 587 20.29 4.07 -4.50
C VAL A 587 19.19 4.36 -5.53
N GLY A 588 19.52 4.26 -6.82
CA GLY A 588 18.63 4.66 -7.92
C GLY A 588 18.89 6.06 -8.52
N GLY A 589 19.97 6.74 -8.14
CA GLY A 589 20.51 7.92 -8.84
C GLY A 589 19.84 9.27 -8.54
N ARG A 590 18.72 9.29 -7.82
CA ARG A 590 18.06 10.55 -7.39
C ARG A 590 18.79 11.20 -6.21
N PRO A 591 18.85 12.54 -6.11
CA PRO A 591 19.37 13.22 -4.92
C PRO A 591 18.62 12.81 -3.65
N ARG A 592 19.33 12.77 -2.52
CA ARG A 592 18.76 12.47 -1.19
C ARG A 592 17.67 13.47 -0.77
N GLY A 593 17.82 14.73 -1.15
CA GLY A 593 16.91 15.81 -0.80
C GLY A 593 16.94 16.14 0.70
N TRP A 594 15.98 16.95 1.13
CA TRP A 594 15.86 17.44 2.50
C TRP A 594 14.39 17.76 2.85
N PHE A 595 14.12 18.01 4.13
CA PHE A 595 12.86 18.55 4.59
C PHE A 595 12.83 20.07 4.39
N ASP A 596 11.73 20.58 3.83
CA ASP A 596 11.50 22.03 3.77
C ASP A 596 11.03 22.53 5.14
N LEU A 597 11.93 23.19 5.87
CA LEU A 597 11.66 23.66 7.22
C LEU A 597 10.69 24.87 7.24
N LEU A 598 10.58 25.61 6.13
CA LEU A 598 9.81 26.85 6.05
C LEU A 598 8.44 26.66 5.39
N ALA A 599 8.17 25.49 4.79
CA ALA A 599 6.87 25.14 4.23
C ALA A 599 5.73 25.31 5.25
N GLU A 600 4.62 25.88 4.80
CA GLU A 600 3.38 25.95 5.59
C GLU A 600 2.73 24.57 5.71
N ARG A 601 2.31 24.21 6.92
CA ARG A 601 1.79 22.89 7.26
C ARG A 601 0.64 23.03 8.27
N PRO A 602 -0.40 22.17 8.21
CA PRO A 602 -1.41 22.10 9.25
C PRO A 602 -0.80 21.76 10.61
N ALA A 603 -1.38 22.29 11.68
CA ALA A 603 -1.00 21.90 13.03
C ALA A 603 -1.33 20.41 13.28
N PRO A 604 -0.46 19.66 13.99
CA PRO A 604 -0.78 18.28 14.37
C PRO A 604 -1.99 18.26 15.31
N VAL A 605 -2.92 17.35 15.03
CA VAL A 605 -4.19 17.20 15.77
C VAL A 605 -4.07 16.02 16.74
N ALA A 606 -4.58 16.17 17.96
CA ALA A 606 -4.62 15.10 18.94
C ALA A 606 -5.32 13.84 18.40
N GLY A 607 -4.82 12.66 18.77
CA GLY A 607 -5.30 11.37 18.30
C GLY A 607 -4.90 10.99 16.87
N THR A 608 -4.10 11.81 16.18
CA THR A 608 -3.62 11.48 14.82
C THR A 608 -2.32 10.65 14.82
N PRO A 609 -2.07 9.86 13.76
CA PRO A 609 -0.85 9.07 13.66
C PRO A 609 0.42 9.92 13.66
N LEU A 610 1.44 9.44 14.36
CA LEU A 610 2.77 10.03 14.40
C LEU A 610 3.84 8.96 14.16
N LEU A 611 4.81 9.30 13.33
CA LEU A 611 5.94 8.46 12.96
C LEU A 611 7.24 9.13 13.42
N VAL A 612 8.18 8.35 13.96
CA VAL A 612 9.51 8.84 14.35
C VAL A 612 10.59 8.00 13.68
N LEU A 613 11.42 8.64 12.85
CA LEU A 613 12.61 8.03 12.23
C LEU A 613 13.86 8.41 13.04
N GLN A 614 14.54 7.42 13.61
CA GLN A 614 15.48 7.66 14.72
C GLN A 614 16.67 6.69 14.74
N HIS A 615 17.75 7.11 15.42
CA HIS A 615 18.91 6.28 15.76
C HIS A 615 19.00 6.04 17.28
N PRO A 616 18.11 5.21 17.85
CA PRO A 616 18.10 4.94 19.30
C PRO A 616 19.39 4.24 19.72
N ASP A 617 20.02 4.73 20.78
CA ASP A 617 21.34 4.36 21.31
C ASP A 617 22.45 4.35 20.25
N GLY A 618 22.30 5.18 19.21
CA GLY A 618 23.21 5.18 18.06
C GLY A 618 23.10 3.92 17.18
N HIS A 619 22.09 3.07 17.37
CA HIS A 619 21.84 1.91 16.51
C HIS A 619 21.45 2.30 15.07
N PRO A 620 21.47 1.33 14.13
CA PRO A 620 20.96 1.55 12.78
C PRO A 620 19.52 2.08 12.79
N LEU A 621 19.19 2.92 11.79
CA LEU A 621 17.92 3.64 11.67
C LEU A 621 16.71 2.76 11.97
N LYS A 622 15.80 3.26 12.81
CA LYS A 622 14.52 2.63 13.17
C LYS A 622 13.36 3.57 12.85
N LEU A 623 12.22 2.97 12.54
CA LEU A 623 10.92 3.64 12.44
C LEU A 623 10.05 3.17 13.61
N ALA A 624 9.54 4.12 14.39
CA ALA A 624 8.46 3.88 15.34
C ALA A 624 7.19 4.57 14.84
N ILE A 625 6.04 3.93 15.03
CA ILE A 625 4.74 4.42 14.57
C ILE A 625 3.75 4.26 15.72
N ASP A 626 2.97 5.29 15.97
CA ASP A 626 1.78 5.24 16.80
C ASP A 626 0.61 5.82 16.00
N THR A 627 -0.48 5.04 15.88
CA THR A 627 -1.67 5.45 15.10
C THR A 627 -2.55 6.45 15.82
N GLU A 628 -2.34 6.66 17.13
CA GLU A 628 -2.93 7.74 17.94
C GLU A 628 -1.80 8.56 18.60
N GLY A 629 -0.68 8.69 17.88
CA GLY A 629 0.57 9.16 18.46
C GLY A 629 0.52 10.57 19.00
N VAL A 630 -0.20 11.51 18.38
CA VAL A 630 -0.27 12.89 18.88
C VAL A 630 -1.18 12.96 20.10
N HIS A 631 -0.67 13.42 21.25
CA HIS A 631 -1.48 13.59 22.45
C HIS A 631 -1.99 15.03 22.55
N GLU A 632 -1.09 16.00 22.59
CA GLU A 632 -1.45 17.41 22.80
C GLU A 632 -0.44 18.34 22.13
N LEU A 633 -0.95 19.36 21.43
CA LEU A 633 -0.15 20.48 20.94
C LEU A 633 -0.32 21.68 21.88
N GLY A 634 0.76 22.05 22.56
CA GLY A 634 0.84 23.23 23.40
C GLY A 634 1.87 24.25 22.88
N PRO A 635 1.97 25.44 23.53
CA PRO A 635 2.95 26.45 23.13
C PRO A 635 4.39 25.93 23.25
N GLY A 636 5.12 25.85 22.13
CA GLY A 636 6.51 25.38 22.12
C GLY A 636 6.70 23.88 22.32
N SER A 637 5.62 23.09 22.41
CA SER A 637 5.71 21.67 22.77
C SER A 637 4.58 20.83 22.16
N LEU A 638 4.93 19.73 21.52
CA LEU A 638 4.03 18.65 21.09
C LEU A 638 4.30 17.43 21.95
N THR A 639 3.29 16.87 22.63
CA THR A 639 3.39 15.60 23.38
C THR A 639 2.83 14.44 22.57
N TYR A 640 3.42 13.25 22.72
CA TYR A 640 3.05 12.07 21.94
C TYR A 640 3.49 10.72 22.55
N GLY A 641 2.88 9.63 22.08
CA GLY A 641 3.06 8.26 22.57
C GLY A 641 4.11 7.41 21.84
N VAL A 642 4.75 7.93 20.79
CA VAL A 642 5.70 7.15 19.97
C VAL A 642 6.96 6.77 20.76
N ASN A 643 7.33 5.48 20.77
CA ASN A 643 8.53 4.97 21.45
C ASN A 643 9.82 5.65 20.96
N THR A 644 10.65 6.07 21.91
CA THR A 644 12.02 6.57 21.68
C THR A 644 12.97 6.04 22.75
N PHE A 645 14.27 6.18 22.51
CA PHE A 645 15.31 5.82 23.47
C PHE A 645 16.41 6.88 23.51
N ASP A 646 17.41 6.74 24.38
CA ASP A 646 18.58 7.61 24.37
C ASP A 646 19.19 7.71 22.96
N GLY A 647 19.77 8.84 22.54
CA GLY A 647 20.22 9.05 21.16
C GLY A 647 19.13 9.31 20.10
N SER A 648 17.84 9.22 20.46
CA SER A 648 16.73 9.59 19.56
C SER A 648 16.48 11.09 19.49
N SER A 649 17.02 11.87 20.43
CA SER A 649 16.94 13.35 20.42
C SER A 649 17.38 13.91 19.08
N GLY A 650 16.58 14.79 18.51
CA GLY A 650 16.80 15.41 17.20
C GLY A 650 16.16 14.67 16.04
N SER A 651 15.43 13.58 16.30
CA SER A 651 14.70 12.83 15.28
C SER A 651 13.50 13.59 14.73
N PRO A 652 13.18 13.47 13.42
CA PRO A 652 11.94 13.99 12.86
C PRO A 652 10.70 13.25 13.38
N CYS A 653 9.70 14.01 13.80
CA CYS A 653 8.34 13.53 13.99
C CYS A 653 7.54 13.85 12.73
N LEU A 654 6.93 12.83 12.12
CA LEU A 654 6.22 12.91 10.86
C LEU A 654 4.74 12.54 11.03
N ASN A 655 3.85 13.20 10.30
CA ASN A 655 2.47 12.73 10.16
C ASN A 655 2.37 11.57 9.15
N LEU A 656 1.15 11.06 8.91
CA LEU A 656 0.91 9.94 7.98
C LEU A 656 1.25 10.27 6.52
N ASP A 657 1.27 11.54 6.13
CA ASP A 657 1.69 12.00 4.79
C ASP A 657 3.21 12.19 4.69
N LEU A 658 3.95 11.82 5.74
CA LEU A 658 5.41 11.96 5.87
C LEU A 658 5.90 13.42 5.82
N ASP A 659 5.03 14.33 6.25
CA ASP A 659 5.36 15.73 6.51
C ASP A 659 5.95 15.90 7.90
N LEU A 660 6.94 16.77 8.00
CA LEU A 660 7.64 17.07 9.26
C LEU A 660 6.77 17.97 10.14
N VAL A 661 6.36 17.47 11.30
CA VAL A 661 5.49 18.18 12.24
C VAL A 661 6.21 18.66 13.50
N ALA A 662 7.20 17.91 13.97
CA ALA A 662 8.00 18.30 15.13
C ALA A 662 9.42 17.73 15.12
N LEU A 663 10.28 18.27 15.99
CA LEU A 663 11.60 17.76 16.34
C LEU A 663 11.52 17.03 17.69
N HIS A 664 11.83 15.73 17.76
CA HIS A 664 11.85 15.00 19.03
C HIS A 664 12.89 15.59 19.97
N ARG A 665 12.49 15.91 21.22
CA ARG A 665 13.37 16.51 22.23
C ARG A 665 13.70 15.54 23.37
N GLY A 666 12.77 14.68 23.75
CA GLY A 666 12.93 13.74 24.85
C GLY A 666 11.59 13.41 25.48
N THR A 667 11.60 13.03 26.76
CA THR A 667 10.40 12.60 27.49
C THR A 667 9.91 13.71 28.43
N VAL A 668 8.58 13.80 28.65
CA VAL A 668 8.03 14.70 29.66
C VAL A 668 8.49 14.28 31.06
N PRO A 669 8.66 15.22 32.01
CA PRO A 669 8.94 14.89 33.40
C PRO A 669 7.90 13.89 33.94
N GLY A 670 8.36 12.77 34.49
CA GLY A 670 7.48 11.68 34.95
C GLY A 670 7.31 10.52 33.95
N GLY A 671 7.81 10.64 32.72
CA GLY A 671 7.96 9.50 31.81
C GLY A 671 6.69 9.03 31.10
N THR A 672 5.59 9.79 31.19
CA THR A 672 4.26 9.36 30.70
C THR A 672 4.03 9.58 29.21
N ALA A 673 4.82 10.46 28.58
CA ALA A 673 4.75 10.76 27.15
C ALA A 673 6.08 11.31 26.65
N ASN A 674 6.33 11.19 25.35
CA ASN A 674 7.40 11.91 24.70
C ASN A 674 6.98 13.33 24.34
N ARG A 675 7.97 14.20 24.14
CA ARG A 675 7.80 15.60 23.75
C ARG A 675 8.73 15.99 22.62
N GLY A 676 8.23 16.85 21.75
CA GLY A 676 8.97 17.47 20.67
C GLY A 676 8.63 18.94 20.51
N VAL A 677 9.38 19.61 19.66
CA VAL A 677 9.23 21.04 19.37
C VAL A 677 8.50 21.16 18.03
N PRO A 678 7.34 21.84 17.96
CA PRO A 678 6.64 22.03 16.71
C PRO A 678 7.54 22.70 15.67
N ILE A 679 7.53 22.20 14.43
CA ILE A 679 8.33 22.80 13.36
C ILE A 679 7.89 24.23 13.06
N THR A 680 6.60 24.53 13.23
CA THR A 680 6.06 25.88 13.07
C THR A 680 6.76 26.89 13.99
N ASP A 681 7.11 26.49 15.21
CA ASP A 681 7.76 27.36 16.19
C ASP A 681 9.25 27.56 15.84
N ILE A 682 9.91 26.50 15.36
CA ILE A 682 11.28 26.59 14.84
C ILE A 682 11.32 27.49 13.59
N ALA A 683 10.39 27.31 12.66
CA ALA A 683 10.28 28.14 11.46
C ALA A 683 10.05 29.61 11.84
N ALA A 684 9.09 29.90 12.73
CA ALA A 684 8.83 31.25 13.23
C ALA A 684 10.06 31.90 13.87
N HIS A 685 10.84 31.13 14.64
CA HIS A 685 12.11 31.61 15.19
C HIS A 685 13.13 31.96 14.10
N ILE A 686 13.28 31.11 13.08
CA ILE A 686 14.18 31.36 11.94
C ILE A 686 13.78 32.65 11.20
N ARG A 687 12.47 32.86 10.98
CA ARG A 687 11.95 34.11 10.38
C ARG A 687 12.27 35.32 11.24
N ALA A 688 12.03 35.23 12.55
CA ALA A 688 12.31 36.30 13.49
C ALA A 688 13.80 36.66 13.56
N CYS A 689 14.69 35.70 13.32
CA CYS A 689 16.13 35.93 13.20
C CYS A 689 16.56 36.48 11.83
N GLY A 690 15.67 36.57 10.84
CA GLY A 690 15.98 37.01 9.48
C GLY A 690 16.92 36.04 8.74
N ARG A 691 16.81 34.73 9.00
CA ARG A 691 17.71 33.69 8.45
C ARG A 691 17.03 32.80 7.41
N GLU A 692 15.93 33.23 6.82
CA GLU A 692 15.16 32.45 5.83
C GLU A 692 15.99 32.13 4.58
N ASP A 693 16.84 33.08 4.14
CA ASP A 693 17.68 32.97 2.96
C ASP A 693 18.72 31.82 3.05
N ASP A 694 19.07 31.37 4.27
CA ASP A 694 19.98 30.23 4.45
C ASP A 694 19.37 28.90 3.97
N PHE A 695 18.03 28.82 3.88
CA PHE A 695 17.28 27.59 3.54
C PHE A 695 16.75 27.58 2.10
N THR A 696 16.75 28.72 1.43
CA THR A 696 16.41 28.83 0.00
C THR A 696 17.63 28.47 -0.85
N ALA A 697 17.87 27.18 -1.08
CA ALA A 697 18.94 26.76 -1.98
C ALA A 697 18.69 27.32 -3.39
N SER A 698 19.61 28.19 -3.83
CA SER A 698 19.72 28.66 -5.21
C SER A 698 19.70 27.47 -6.15
N SER A 699 18.67 27.39 -6.99
CA SER A 699 18.64 26.50 -8.14
C SER A 699 19.63 27.05 -9.17
N SER A 700 20.87 26.55 -9.17
CA SER A 700 21.82 26.75 -10.26
C SER A 700 22.24 25.41 -10.82
#